data_AF-A0AAI8SNK7-F1
#
_entry.id   AF-A0AAI8SNK7-F1
#
_cell.length_a   1.000
_cell.length_b   1.000
_cell.length_c   1.000
_cell.angle_alpha   90.00
_cell.angle_beta   90.00
_cell.angle_gamma   90.00
#
_symmetry.space_group_name_H-M   'P 1'
#
loop_
_entity.id
_entity.type
_entity.pdbx_description
1 polymer ?
#
loop_
_entity_poly.entity_id
_entity_poly.type
_entity_poly.pdbx_seq_one_letter_code
_entity_poly.pdbx_strand_id
1 'polypeptide(L)'
;MSTGMPVTTESAGAAGPDPYDVGELRANLRQADPGVLVAVLAQLTGDPAVADRFAPKITHVPDPPEQAGVTDPETAAQLVDEIVTALRTPRRADAVPADDLDLFARVAPVALGGEVGPEYLGLLLEQGGFQPSQPVLPRTAKLPAGFRVVIIGAGIAGITAALACADAGIEYQIIERNDEVGGTWYTTRYPGIGVDTPSAYYSLSRDINGDWSSYYPQGAEYQAYLVSVADKNDLRKHTRFGTEVEALWWQERRRQWQIHSVGPDGTRDVSYANVVIPAAGYLNRPRWPELAGRETFSGISIHSAHWDPELDLTGKRVAIIGAGCTAVQIVDACVDQVAHLTVFQRQPHWVAPRRRASDDVPAYQRWLGTRLPYYANWIRLKSYWGTADNNYPVILHDPQWAAEHLSVSPANDVLLRMCLDYIDRVFGAGSELARKVTPDFAPYGKRIIRDPGGYYAALAREHVDVEASEPARVNQAGIVTADGRHIDLDVIIYATGYYLDFLSTVDIRGRDGKKLTDEWGDAPRAYRGGMVPGFPNMFISSAPNYSPGHGAGHNFGVEVMVHYVMECLQLMALRRATTVEVTQRAYEEYVADIDALMAGTVWCHTPSAHTYYRSGGGRIVTAFPYRLVDFWRDHRAPSEEDLELR
;
A
#
# COMPACT_ATOMS: atom_id res chain seq x y z
N MET A 1 15.36 5.22 -29.96
CA MET A 1 16.56 5.81 -29.32
C MET A 1 16.06 6.66 -28.17
N SER A 2 16.74 6.63 -27.02
CA SER A 2 16.25 6.96 -25.66
C SER A 2 15.60 5.79 -24.92
N THR A 3 16.41 4.79 -24.62
CA THR A 3 16.16 3.67 -23.69
C THR A 3 16.78 4.04 -22.34
N GLY A 4 15.96 4.25 -21.30
CA GLY A 4 16.43 4.38 -19.93
C GLY A 4 16.97 3.04 -19.45
N MET A 5 18.29 2.93 -19.32
CA MET A 5 18.94 1.77 -18.73
C MET A 5 18.76 1.77 -17.20
N PRO A 6 18.69 0.59 -16.55
CA PRO A 6 18.91 0.50 -15.12
C PRO A 6 20.37 0.94 -14.86
N VAL A 7 20.59 1.79 -13.85
CA VAL A 7 21.93 2.22 -13.46
C VAL A 7 22.64 1.02 -12.82
N THR A 8 23.24 0.18 -13.66
CA THR A 8 24.36 -0.66 -13.28
C THR A 8 25.58 0.24 -13.20
N THR A 9 26.03 0.50 -11.97
CA THR A 9 27.32 1.13 -11.68
C THR A 9 28.46 0.26 -12.19
N GLU A 10 29.02 0.62 -13.35
CA GLU A 10 30.46 0.67 -13.63
C GLU A 10 30.67 0.97 -15.13
N SER A 11 30.84 2.25 -15.47
CA SER A 11 31.65 2.62 -16.62
C SER A 11 32.41 3.91 -16.31
N ALA A 12 33.69 3.77 -15.98
CA ALA A 12 34.61 4.88 -15.91
C ALA A 12 34.92 5.39 -17.32
N GLY A 13 34.77 6.71 -17.54
CA GLY A 13 35.45 7.43 -18.61
C GLY A 13 34.57 8.07 -19.70
N ALA A 14 34.06 9.27 -19.43
CA ALA A 14 34.08 10.45 -20.32
C ALA A 14 33.29 11.58 -19.65
N ALA A 15 33.96 12.68 -19.29
CA ALA A 15 33.29 13.87 -18.74
C ALA A 15 32.43 14.53 -19.84
N GLY A 16 31.14 14.21 -19.84
CA GLY A 16 30.12 15.00 -20.53
C GLY A 16 29.98 16.39 -19.90
N PRO A 17 29.21 17.31 -20.52
CA PRO A 17 28.90 18.60 -19.90
C PRO A 17 28.32 18.39 -18.50
N ASP A 18 28.70 19.26 -17.54
CA ASP A 18 28.14 19.24 -16.18
C ASP A 18 26.61 19.23 -16.28
N PRO A 19 25.92 18.17 -15.83
CA PRO A 19 24.47 18.08 -15.99
C PRO A 19 23.72 19.06 -15.09
N TYR A 20 24.42 19.81 -14.24
CA TYR A 20 23.83 20.75 -13.30
C TYR A 20 24.27 22.20 -13.59
N ASP A 21 23.31 23.13 -13.62
CA ASP A 21 23.62 24.52 -13.29
C ASP A 21 24.02 24.58 -11.81
N VAL A 22 25.27 24.95 -11.53
CA VAL A 22 25.84 24.99 -10.19
C VAL A 22 25.04 25.91 -9.26
N GLY A 23 24.53 27.02 -9.80
CA GLY A 23 23.74 27.98 -9.04
C GLY A 23 22.40 27.37 -8.63
N GLU A 24 21.73 26.71 -9.57
CA GLU A 24 20.46 26.02 -9.35
C GLU A 24 20.63 24.84 -8.37
N LEU A 25 21.65 24.00 -8.55
CA LEU A 25 21.95 22.90 -7.63
C LEU A 25 22.16 23.39 -6.20
N ARG A 26 22.96 24.44 -6.02
CA ARG A 26 23.20 25.05 -4.69
C ARG A 26 21.92 25.62 -4.09
N ALA A 27 21.08 26.27 -4.89
CA ALA A 27 19.81 26.83 -4.43
C ALA A 27 18.86 25.74 -3.93
N ASN A 28 18.80 24.60 -4.62
CA ASN A 28 17.98 23.46 -4.20
C ASN A 28 18.55 22.74 -2.97
N LEU A 29 19.87 22.48 -2.94
CA LEU A 29 20.53 21.83 -1.81
C LEU A 29 20.39 22.60 -0.49
N ARG A 30 20.42 23.94 -0.52
CA ARG A 30 20.25 24.77 0.70
C ARG A 30 18.89 24.63 1.38
N GLN A 31 17.88 24.12 0.68
CA GLN A 31 16.53 23.89 1.20
C GLN A 31 16.34 22.45 1.67
N ALA A 32 17.24 21.53 1.31
CA ALA A 32 17.11 20.12 1.61
C ALA A 32 17.41 19.80 3.08
N ASP A 33 16.82 18.71 3.55
CA ASP A 33 17.07 18.17 4.89
C ASP A 33 18.56 17.82 5.06
N PRO A 34 19.29 18.46 5.99
CA PRO A 34 20.72 18.26 6.18
C PRO A 34 21.06 16.84 6.66
N GLY A 35 20.17 16.15 7.40
CA GLY A 35 20.36 14.75 7.78
C GLY A 35 20.33 13.83 6.56
N VAL A 36 19.42 14.10 5.62
CA VAL A 36 19.41 13.42 4.30
C VAL A 36 20.66 13.76 3.50
N LEU A 37 21.10 15.03 3.49
CA LEU A 37 22.31 15.44 2.78
C LEU A 37 23.59 14.77 3.32
N VAL A 38 23.68 14.53 4.63
CA VAL A 38 24.79 13.74 5.22
C VAL A 38 24.83 12.34 4.61
N ALA A 39 23.69 11.67 4.54
CA ALA A 39 23.62 10.31 4.01
C ALA A 39 23.88 10.26 2.49
N VAL A 40 23.36 11.23 1.74
CA VAL A 40 23.68 11.40 0.30
C VAL A 40 25.16 11.64 0.09
N LEU A 41 25.78 12.55 0.84
CA LEU A 41 27.20 12.85 0.72
C LEU A 41 28.05 11.61 1.02
N ALA A 42 27.73 10.88 2.09
CA ALA A 42 28.43 9.67 2.48
C ALA A 42 28.38 8.59 1.39
N GLN A 43 27.23 8.39 0.74
CA GLN A 43 27.09 7.42 -0.35
C GLN A 43 27.74 7.88 -1.66
N LEU A 44 27.68 9.18 -1.98
CA LEU A 44 28.37 9.75 -3.14
C LEU A 44 29.89 9.58 -3.04
N THR A 45 30.46 9.80 -1.86
CA THR A 45 31.90 9.71 -1.64
C THR A 45 32.37 8.30 -1.31
N GLY A 46 31.49 7.46 -0.74
CA GLY A 46 31.83 6.17 -0.13
C GLY A 46 32.78 6.33 1.06
N ASP A 47 32.71 7.45 1.79
CA ASP A 47 33.57 7.78 2.92
C ASP A 47 32.80 7.73 4.25
N PRO A 48 33.02 6.70 5.09
CA PRO A 48 32.40 6.59 6.41
C PRO A 48 32.69 7.78 7.35
N ALA A 49 33.80 8.50 7.14
CA ALA A 49 34.16 9.65 7.97
C ALA A 49 33.20 10.84 7.78
N VAL A 50 32.38 10.87 6.72
CA VAL A 50 31.30 11.86 6.55
C VAL A 50 30.34 11.79 7.73
N ALA A 51 29.94 10.59 8.16
CA ALA A 51 29.07 10.42 9.32
C ALA A 51 29.74 10.94 10.60
N ASP A 52 31.01 10.59 10.82
CA ASP A 52 31.78 11.01 12.01
C ASP A 52 31.91 12.55 12.10
N ARG A 53 32.02 13.23 10.95
CA ARG A 53 32.17 14.68 10.87
C ARG A 53 30.86 15.46 11.05
N PHE A 54 29.77 14.97 10.45
CA PHE A 54 28.52 15.73 10.34
C PHE A 54 27.41 15.23 11.26
N ALA A 55 27.32 13.94 11.57
CA ALA A 55 26.24 13.40 12.41
C ALA A 55 26.12 14.12 13.77
N PRO A 56 27.21 14.43 14.50
CA PRO A 56 27.11 15.16 15.78
C PRO A 56 26.58 16.60 15.65
N LYS A 57 26.50 17.13 14.42
CA LYS A 57 26.05 18.50 14.11
C LYS A 57 24.61 18.54 13.57
N ILE A 58 23.96 17.39 13.43
CA ILE A 58 22.56 17.29 13.02
C ILE A 58 21.71 17.03 14.27
N THR A 59 20.68 17.85 14.46
CA THR A 59 19.59 17.56 15.40
C THR A 59 18.29 17.40 14.62
N HIS A 60 17.21 17.01 15.29
CA HIS A 60 15.93 16.72 14.62
C HIS A 60 14.77 17.44 15.28
N VAL A 61 13.80 17.83 14.45
CA VAL A 61 12.53 18.42 14.87
C VAL A 61 11.37 17.63 14.26
N PRO A 62 10.20 17.55 14.93
CA PRO A 62 9.04 16.84 14.38
C PRO A 62 8.59 17.41 13.03
N ASP A 63 8.47 16.55 12.01
CA ASP A 63 7.86 16.86 10.70
C ASP A 63 6.94 15.70 10.28
N PRO A 64 5.79 15.51 10.96
CA PRO A 64 5.08 14.25 10.95
C PRO A 64 4.60 13.80 9.55
N PRO A 65 4.66 12.50 9.21
CA PRO A 65 5.07 11.39 10.09
C PRO A 65 6.59 11.24 10.34
N GLU A 66 7.42 12.05 9.68
CA GLU A 66 8.88 12.01 9.76
C GLU A 66 9.49 12.92 10.86
N GLN A 67 10.83 12.94 10.92
CA GLN A 67 11.64 13.85 11.74
C GLN A 67 12.60 14.63 10.84
N ALA A 68 12.44 15.95 10.71
CA ALA A 68 13.31 16.77 9.85
C ALA A 68 14.66 17.02 10.52
N GLY A 69 15.75 16.83 9.78
CA GLY A 69 17.09 17.21 10.22
C GLY A 69 17.25 18.73 10.23
N VAL A 70 17.97 19.27 11.21
CA VAL A 70 18.35 20.69 11.28
C VAL A 70 19.81 20.81 11.70
N THR A 71 20.48 21.87 11.23
CA THR A 71 21.88 22.16 11.53
C THR A 71 22.16 23.65 11.44
N ASP A 72 23.33 24.09 11.91
CA ASP A 72 23.72 25.49 11.84
C ASP A 72 24.07 25.93 10.39
N PRO A 73 24.00 27.22 10.06
CA PRO A 73 24.24 27.70 8.70
C PRO A 73 25.63 27.37 8.13
N GLU A 74 26.67 27.27 8.97
CA GLU A 74 28.03 26.96 8.53
C GLU A 74 28.11 25.50 8.10
N THR A 75 27.61 24.58 8.93
CA THR A 75 27.53 23.16 8.62
C THR A 75 26.66 22.90 7.38
N ALA A 76 25.52 23.59 7.26
CA ALA A 76 24.67 23.49 6.07
C ALA A 76 25.41 23.94 4.80
N ALA A 77 26.12 25.08 4.84
CA ALA A 77 26.90 25.55 3.71
C ALA A 77 28.01 24.56 3.32
N GLN A 78 28.69 23.99 4.32
CA GLN A 78 29.73 22.98 4.13
C GLN A 78 29.19 21.71 3.43
N LEU A 79 28.03 21.20 3.86
CA LEU A 79 27.39 20.04 3.21
C LEU A 79 27.09 20.33 1.73
N VAL A 80 26.55 21.51 1.41
CA VAL A 80 26.28 21.92 0.03
C VAL A 80 27.56 21.96 -0.80
N ASP A 81 28.63 22.56 -0.27
CA ASP A 81 29.93 22.63 -0.96
C ASP A 81 30.54 21.26 -1.22
N GLU A 82 30.48 20.36 -0.23
CA GLU A 82 31.03 19.01 -0.35
C GLU A 82 30.23 18.14 -1.31
N ILE A 83 28.89 18.26 -1.36
CA ILE A 83 28.07 17.53 -2.34
C ILE A 83 28.36 18.02 -3.77
N VAL A 84 28.42 19.34 -3.97
CA VAL A 84 28.75 19.93 -5.28
C VAL A 84 30.15 19.48 -5.74
N THR A 85 31.09 19.35 -4.81
CA THR A 85 32.44 18.85 -5.09
C THR A 85 32.44 17.35 -5.40
N ALA A 86 31.72 16.54 -4.61
CA ALA A 86 31.62 15.10 -4.78
C ALA A 86 31.03 14.72 -6.16
N LEU A 87 30.03 15.47 -6.63
CA LEU A 87 29.43 15.25 -7.96
C LEU A 87 30.40 15.49 -9.13
N ARG A 88 31.50 16.22 -8.90
CA ARG A 88 32.51 16.55 -9.92
C ARG A 88 33.84 15.84 -9.74
N THR A 89 34.00 15.15 -8.62
CA THR A 89 35.26 14.51 -8.26
C THR A 89 35.10 13.00 -8.42
N PRO A 90 36.02 12.31 -9.11
CA PRO A 90 36.00 10.85 -9.15
C PRO A 90 35.98 10.25 -7.74
N ARG A 91 35.22 9.17 -7.55
CA ARG A 91 35.18 8.47 -6.26
C ARG A 91 36.58 7.99 -5.88
N ARG A 92 36.91 8.05 -4.58
CA ARG A 92 38.22 7.64 -4.09
C ARG A 92 38.43 6.13 -4.31
N ALA A 93 39.68 5.71 -4.44
CA ALA A 93 40.02 4.30 -4.64
C ALA A 93 39.68 3.41 -3.42
N ASP A 94 39.66 4.01 -2.22
CA ASP A 94 39.32 3.36 -0.95
C ASP A 94 37.83 3.52 -0.57
N ALA A 95 37.01 4.09 -1.45
CA ALA A 95 35.60 4.32 -1.18
C ALA A 95 34.80 3.01 -1.14
N VAL A 96 33.97 2.84 -0.11
CA VAL A 96 33.08 1.67 0.04
C VAL A 96 31.85 1.75 -0.87
N PRO A 97 31.23 0.64 -1.29
CA PRO A 97 29.99 0.64 -2.07
C PRO A 97 28.89 1.53 -1.45
N ALA A 98 28.01 2.09 -2.28
CA ALA A 98 26.95 2.98 -1.79
C ALA A 98 25.89 2.25 -0.95
N ASP A 99 25.74 0.95 -1.18
CA ASP A 99 24.90 -0.01 -0.46
C ASP A 99 25.67 -0.77 0.63
N ASP A 100 26.89 -0.34 0.98
CA ASP A 100 27.67 -0.93 2.06
C ASP A 100 26.91 -0.84 3.40
N LEU A 101 26.75 -1.99 4.07
CA LEU A 101 25.92 -2.11 5.26
C LEU A 101 26.46 -1.31 6.45
N ASP A 102 27.79 -1.27 6.61
CA ASP A 102 28.44 -0.57 7.72
C ASP A 102 28.35 0.96 7.52
N LEU A 103 28.53 1.44 6.30
CA LEU A 103 28.28 2.84 5.94
C LEU A 103 26.81 3.19 6.20
N PHE A 104 25.89 2.36 5.71
CA PHE A 104 24.45 2.59 5.85
C PHE A 104 24.01 2.64 7.31
N ALA A 105 24.52 1.74 8.15
CA ALA A 105 24.26 1.72 9.59
C ALA A 105 24.66 3.03 10.30
N ARG A 106 25.71 3.70 9.82
CA ARG A 106 26.16 4.99 10.38
C ARG A 106 25.28 6.17 9.98
N VAL A 107 24.76 6.17 8.75
CA VAL A 107 24.03 7.33 8.20
C VAL A 107 22.51 7.22 8.33
N ALA A 108 21.95 6.01 8.40
CA ALA A 108 20.51 5.82 8.50
C ALA A 108 19.90 6.51 9.74
N PRO A 109 20.45 6.40 10.97
CA PRO A 109 19.91 7.11 12.13
C PRO A 109 19.89 8.64 11.95
N VAL A 110 20.90 9.18 11.26
CA VAL A 110 21.03 10.62 11.00
C VAL A 110 19.97 11.10 10.00
N ALA A 111 19.76 10.37 8.91
CA ALA A 111 18.76 10.72 7.90
C ALA A 111 17.33 10.54 8.40
N LEU A 112 17.08 9.49 9.20
CA LEU A 112 15.76 9.10 9.70
C LEU A 112 15.34 9.81 10.99
N GLY A 113 16.30 10.39 11.73
CA GLY A 113 16.04 11.14 12.96
C GLY A 113 15.60 10.28 14.14
N GLY A 114 16.13 9.07 14.23
CA GLY A 114 15.82 8.12 15.31
C GLY A 114 16.75 6.93 15.30
N GLU A 115 16.67 6.10 16.35
CA GLU A 115 17.42 4.86 16.44
C GLU A 115 16.99 3.86 15.36
N VAL A 116 17.97 3.19 14.75
CA VAL A 116 17.74 2.13 13.76
C VAL A 116 18.45 0.87 14.25
N GLY A 117 17.67 -0.14 14.62
CA GLY A 117 18.21 -1.42 15.06
C GLY A 117 18.93 -2.15 13.92
N PRO A 118 20.02 -2.90 14.19
CA PRO A 118 20.75 -3.66 13.17
C PRO A 118 19.86 -4.61 12.34
N GLU A 119 18.78 -5.13 12.94
CA GLU A 119 17.83 -6.03 12.28
C GLU A 119 17.07 -5.38 11.12
N TYR A 120 16.95 -4.05 11.10
CA TYR A 120 16.25 -3.31 10.05
C TYR A 120 17.14 -2.98 8.86
N LEU A 121 18.47 -3.01 8.98
CA LEU A 121 19.37 -2.45 7.97
C LEU A 121 19.20 -3.10 6.59
N GLY A 122 19.08 -4.43 6.53
CA GLY A 122 18.87 -5.15 5.28
C GLY A 122 17.53 -4.80 4.61
N LEU A 123 16.46 -4.75 5.42
CA LEU A 123 15.14 -4.32 4.97
C LEU A 123 15.15 -2.88 4.46
N LEU A 124 15.81 -1.96 5.17
CA LEU A 124 15.84 -0.54 4.83
C LEU A 124 16.69 -0.25 3.58
N LEU A 125 17.79 -1.00 3.37
CA LEU A 125 18.55 -0.94 2.12
C LEU A 125 17.69 -1.36 0.92
N GLU A 126 16.94 -2.46 1.06
CA GLU A 126 16.06 -2.97 0.02
C GLU A 126 14.87 -2.04 -0.23
N GLN A 127 14.12 -1.70 0.82
CA GLN A 127 12.89 -0.90 0.70
C GLN A 127 13.16 0.59 0.43
N GLY A 128 14.34 1.10 0.79
CA GLY A 128 14.84 2.40 0.34
C GLY A 128 15.23 2.42 -1.15
N GLY A 129 15.29 1.26 -1.80
CA GLY A 129 15.70 1.09 -3.20
C GLY A 129 17.18 1.33 -3.44
N PHE A 130 18.02 1.21 -2.40
CA PHE A 130 19.47 1.31 -2.53
C PHE A 130 20.06 0.05 -3.17
N GLN A 131 19.39 -1.09 -2.97
CA GLN A 131 19.68 -2.35 -3.64
C GLN A 131 18.37 -3.04 -4.03
N PRO A 132 18.34 -3.81 -5.13
CA PRO A 132 17.21 -4.69 -5.42
C PRO A 132 17.13 -5.81 -4.37
N SER A 133 15.97 -6.47 -4.28
CA SER A 133 15.85 -7.67 -3.44
C SER A 133 16.87 -8.73 -3.86
N GLN A 134 17.68 -9.17 -2.89
CA GLN A 134 18.75 -10.13 -3.14
C GLN A 134 18.23 -11.57 -3.05
N PRO A 135 18.55 -12.45 -4.00
CA PRO A 135 18.17 -13.85 -3.89
C PRO A 135 18.87 -14.52 -2.68
N VAL A 136 18.17 -15.43 -2.00
CA VAL A 136 18.74 -16.20 -0.89
C VAL A 136 19.17 -17.58 -1.35
N LEU A 137 18.33 -18.28 -2.13
CA LEU A 137 18.69 -19.56 -2.70
C LEU A 137 19.65 -19.39 -3.90
N PRO A 138 20.60 -20.34 -4.09
CA PRO A 138 21.56 -20.26 -5.18
C PRO A 138 20.87 -20.36 -6.55
N ARG A 139 21.20 -19.43 -7.45
CA ARG A 139 20.68 -19.35 -8.83
C ARG A 139 21.45 -20.26 -9.80
N THR A 140 21.67 -21.51 -9.38
CA THR A 140 22.48 -22.52 -10.10
C THR A 140 21.66 -23.51 -10.93
N ALA A 141 20.33 -23.50 -10.77
CA ALA A 141 19.40 -24.33 -11.53
C ALA A 141 18.37 -23.45 -12.25
N LYS A 142 17.91 -23.92 -13.41
CA LYS A 142 16.87 -23.29 -14.21
C LYS A 142 15.61 -24.13 -14.20
N LEU A 143 14.46 -23.48 -14.28
CA LEU A 143 13.19 -24.15 -14.52
C LEU A 143 13.20 -24.83 -15.91
N PRO A 144 12.39 -25.89 -16.12
CA PRO A 144 12.31 -26.58 -17.40
C PRO A 144 11.91 -25.65 -18.56
N ALA A 145 12.32 -26.01 -19.79
CA ALA A 145 11.87 -25.29 -20.98
C ALA A 145 10.34 -25.34 -21.10
N GLY A 146 9.73 -24.21 -21.47
CA GLY A 146 8.27 -24.05 -21.54
C GLY A 146 7.57 -23.92 -20.18
N PHE A 147 8.33 -23.73 -19.08
CA PHE A 147 7.74 -23.38 -17.79
C PHE A 147 7.15 -21.98 -17.84
N ARG A 148 5.85 -21.88 -17.57
CA ARG A 148 5.08 -20.65 -17.73
C ARG A 148 4.35 -20.24 -16.46
N VAL A 149 4.43 -18.97 -16.12
CA VAL A 149 3.67 -18.31 -15.05
C VAL A 149 2.51 -17.51 -15.66
N VAL A 150 1.30 -17.64 -15.13
CA VAL A 150 0.19 -16.74 -15.49
C VAL A 150 -0.22 -15.91 -14.28
N ILE A 151 -0.25 -14.60 -14.48
CA ILE A 151 -0.60 -13.60 -13.47
C ILE A 151 -2.01 -13.09 -13.80
N ILE A 152 -2.92 -13.12 -12.82
CA ILE A 152 -4.32 -12.70 -13.02
C ILE A 152 -4.50 -11.32 -12.40
N GLY A 153 -4.59 -10.28 -13.23
CA GLY A 153 -4.68 -8.87 -12.84
C GLY A 153 -3.39 -8.09 -13.09
N ALA A 154 -3.53 -6.86 -13.60
CA ALA A 154 -2.47 -5.91 -13.92
C ALA A 154 -2.48 -4.69 -12.99
N GLY A 155 -2.91 -4.87 -11.73
CA GLY A 155 -2.64 -3.92 -10.65
C GLY A 155 -1.19 -3.97 -10.20
N ILE A 156 -0.83 -3.20 -9.15
CA ILE A 156 0.55 -3.15 -8.63
C ILE A 156 1.10 -4.54 -8.28
N ALA A 157 0.26 -5.43 -7.73
CA ALA A 157 0.63 -6.82 -7.45
C ALA A 157 1.08 -7.61 -8.70
N GLY A 158 0.29 -7.53 -9.78
CA GLY A 158 0.59 -8.22 -11.02
C GLY A 158 1.79 -7.63 -11.75
N ILE A 159 1.92 -6.30 -11.73
CA ILE A 159 3.08 -5.58 -12.25
C ILE A 159 4.35 -6.05 -11.53
N THR A 160 4.39 -6.08 -10.19
CA THR A 160 5.57 -6.52 -9.45
C THR A 160 5.94 -7.97 -9.75
N ALA A 161 4.96 -8.88 -9.81
CA ALA A 161 5.19 -10.28 -10.16
C ALA A 161 5.77 -10.44 -11.57
N ALA A 162 5.26 -9.68 -12.54
CA ALA A 162 5.73 -9.70 -13.93
C ALA A 162 7.17 -9.18 -14.05
N LEU A 163 7.50 -8.09 -13.35
CA LEU A 163 8.86 -7.56 -13.30
C LEU A 163 9.85 -8.59 -12.74
N ALA A 164 9.48 -9.29 -11.67
CA ALA A 164 10.32 -10.33 -11.09
C ALA A 164 10.48 -11.55 -12.02
N CYS A 165 9.42 -11.95 -12.73
CA CYS A 165 9.50 -13.01 -13.75
C CYS A 165 10.42 -12.59 -14.90
N ALA A 166 10.31 -11.35 -15.37
CA ALA A 166 11.15 -10.79 -16.43
C ALA A 166 12.63 -10.81 -16.05
N ASP A 167 12.99 -10.30 -14.86
CA ASP A 167 14.37 -10.30 -14.36
C ASP A 167 14.95 -11.71 -14.26
N ALA A 168 14.13 -12.69 -13.84
CA ALA A 168 14.53 -14.08 -13.73
C ALA A 168 14.56 -14.83 -15.07
N GLY A 169 14.13 -14.20 -16.17
CA GLY A 169 14.00 -14.82 -17.49
C GLY A 169 12.96 -15.95 -17.54
N ILE A 170 11.92 -15.87 -16.70
CA ILE A 170 10.83 -16.84 -16.64
C ILE A 170 9.71 -16.37 -17.56
N GLU A 171 9.19 -17.26 -18.41
CA GLU A 171 8.08 -16.95 -19.30
C GLU A 171 6.81 -16.64 -18.49
N TYR A 172 6.20 -15.49 -18.75
CA TYR A 172 4.97 -15.09 -18.09
C TYR A 172 3.95 -14.44 -19.04
N GLN A 173 2.69 -14.44 -18.62
CA GLN A 173 1.62 -13.63 -19.20
C GLN A 173 0.74 -13.05 -18.10
N ILE A 174 0.37 -11.79 -18.23
CA ILE A 174 -0.69 -11.16 -17.42
C ILE A 174 -2.02 -11.30 -18.17
N ILE A 175 -3.09 -11.64 -17.47
CA ILE A 175 -4.47 -11.57 -17.98
C ILE A 175 -5.22 -10.51 -17.16
N GLU A 176 -5.75 -9.50 -17.82
CA GLU A 176 -6.41 -8.34 -17.19
C GLU A 176 -7.78 -8.11 -17.83
N ARG A 177 -8.81 -7.96 -16.99
CA ARG A 177 -10.19 -7.74 -17.44
C ARG A 177 -10.41 -6.33 -18.00
N ASN A 178 -9.64 -5.37 -17.50
CA ASN A 178 -9.66 -3.99 -17.99
C ASN A 178 -8.84 -3.86 -19.29
N ASP A 179 -8.99 -2.73 -19.96
CA ASP A 179 -8.25 -2.35 -21.17
C ASP A 179 -6.89 -1.67 -20.87
N GLU A 180 -6.58 -1.45 -19.59
CA GLU A 180 -5.33 -0.83 -19.14
C GLU A 180 -4.86 -1.40 -17.79
N VAL A 181 -3.56 -1.24 -17.51
CA VAL A 181 -2.97 -1.55 -16.20
C VAL A 181 -3.49 -0.60 -15.11
N GLY A 182 -3.27 -0.96 -13.84
CA GLY A 182 -3.46 -0.04 -12.71
C GLY A 182 -4.44 -0.55 -11.64
N GLY A 183 -5.28 -1.52 -11.98
CA GLY A 183 -6.21 -2.15 -11.04
C GLY A 183 -7.17 -1.13 -10.41
N THR A 184 -7.11 -0.95 -9.08
CA THR A 184 -7.95 0.01 -8.35
C THR A 184 -7.84 1.43 -8.92
N TRP A 185 -6.64 1.87 -9.29
CA TRP A 185 -6.38 3.23 -9.77
C TRP A 185 -6.89 3.49 -11.20
N TYR A 186 -7.11 2.42 -11.95
CA TYR A 186 -7.76 2.49 -13.25
C TYR A 186 -9.29 2.52 -13.13
N THR A 187 -9.83 1.67 -12.25
CA THR A 187 -11.27 1.42 -12.12
C THR A 187 -12.00 2.45 -11.25
N THR A 188 -11.34 2.99 -10.22
CA THR A 188 -11.99 3.85 -9.23
C THR A 188 -11.71 5.31 -9.56
N ARG A 189 -12.77 6.09 -9.86
CA ARG A 189 -12.66 7.44 -10.44
C ARG A 189 -13.49 8.52 -9.75
N TYR A 190 -13.95 8.28 -8.52
CA TYR A 190 -14.70 9.28 -7.76
C TYR A 190 -13.84 10.53 -7.43
N PRO A 191 -14.46 11.72 -7.28
CA PRO A 191 -13.74 12.95 -6.97
C PRO A 191 -13.02 12.86 -5.62
N GLY A 192 -11.79 13.33 -5.56
CA GLY A 192 -10.97 13.29 -4.35
C GLY A 192 -10.26 11.96 -4.10
N ILE A 193 -10.39 10.96 -4.98
CA ILE A 193 -9.64 9.71 -4.84
C ILE A 193 -8.13 10.00 -4.79
N GLY A 194 -7.48 9.50 -3.75
CA GLY A 194 -6.05 9.67 -3.53
C GLY A 194 -5.50 8.63 -2.58
N VAL A 195 -4.16 8.51 -2.56
CA VAL A 195 -3.46 7.62 -1.64
C VAL A 195 -3.52 8.14 -0.21
N ASP A 196 -3.46 7.24 0.77
CA ASP A 196 -3.36 7.57 2.20
C ASP A 196 -1.99 7.24 2.82
N THR A 197 -1.12 6.60 2.05
CA THR A 197 0.29 6.36 2.37
C THR A 197 1.14 7.36 1.57
N PRO A 198 2.17 7.99 2.17
CA PRO A 198 3.04 8.92 1.45
C PRO A 198 3.62 8.31 0.17
N SER A 199 3.50 9.01 -0.96
CA SER A 199 3.80 8.49 -2.30
C SER A 199 5.27 8.18 -2.55
N ALA A 200 6.18 8.93 -1.94
CA ALA A 200 7.61 8.62 -1.97
C ALA A 200 7.88 7.17 -1.53
N TYR A 201 7.09 6.69 -0.56
CA TYR A 201 7.10 5.30 -0.12
C TYR A 201 6.09 4.41 -0.87
N TYR A 202 4.89 4.87 -1.21
CA TYR A 202 3.89 4.07 -1.93
C TYR A 202 4.19 3.87 -3.43
N SER A 203 5.46 3.83 -3.83
CA SER A 203 5.96 3.34 -5.13
C SER A 203 6.71 2.01 -4.97
N LEU A 204 7.07 1.33 -6.06
CA LEU A 204 7.97 0.16 -6.02
C LEU A 204 9.38 0.59 -5.61
N SER A 205 10.07 -0.21 -4.77
CA SER A 205 11.44 0.07 -4.32
C SER A 205 12.44 0.06 -5.48
N ARG A 206 12.15 -0.71 -6.54
CA ARG A 206 12.96 -0.76 -7.78
C ARG A 206 12.65 0.33 -8.82
N ASP A 207 11.52 1.03 -8.71
CA ASP A 207 11.11 2.11 -9.63
C ASP A 207 10.59 3.28 -8.81
N ILE A 208 11.51 3.98 -8.16
CA ILE A 208 11.22 5.15 -7.32
C ILE A 208 10.83 6.31 -8.23
N ASN A 209 9.69 6.93 -7.94
CA ASN A 209 9.30 8.18 -8.57
C ASN A 209 9.76 9.37 -7.70
N GLY A 210 10.73 10.12 -8.20
CA GLY A 210 11.27 11.32 -7.53
C GLY A 210 10.50 12.62 -7.85
N ASP A 211 9.46 12.57 -8.68
CA ASP A 211 8.74 13.75 -9.20
C ASP A 211 7.25 13.80 -8.79
N TRP A 212 6.88 13.18 -7.67
CA TRP A 212 5.53 13.31 -7.15
C TRP A 212 5.18 14.78 -6.92
N SER A 213 4.03 15.22 -7.43
CA SER A 213 3.52 16.58 -7.24
C SER A 213 2.99 16.79 -5.83
N SER A 214 2.47 15.73 -5.21
CA SER A 214 1.96 15.71 -3.84
C SER A 214 2.53 14.55 -3.03
N TYR A 215 2.66 14.74 -1.72
CA TYR A 215 2.93 13.65 -0.77
C TYR A 215 1.81 12.60 -0.78
N TYR A 216 0.59 12.98 -1.15
CA TYR A 216 -0.58 12.11 -1.27
C TYR A 216 -1.28 12.34 -2.62
N PRO A 217 -0.67 11.92 -3.74
CA PRO A 217 -1.17 12.14 -5.09
C PRO A 217 -2.58 11.61 -5.27
N GLN A 218 -3.35 12.35 -6.09
CA GLN A 218 -4.67 11.92 -6.52
C GLN A 218 -4.57 10.76 -7.51
N GLY A 219 -5.67 10.04 -7.69
CA GLY A 219 -5.70 8.77 -8.42
C GLY A 219 -5.14 8.84 -9.85
N ALA A 220 -5.34 9.95 -10.56
CA ALA A 220 -4.81 10.13 -11.92
C ALA A 220 -3.27 10.15 -11.97
N GLU A 221 -2.61 10.82 -11.01
CA GLU A 221 -1.16 10.86 -10.94
C GLU A 221 -0.59 9.49 -10.56
N TYR A 222 -1.23 8.78 -9.62
CA TYR A 222 -0.81 7.43 -9.26
C TYR A 222 -1.03 6.41 -10.39
N GLN A 223 -2.14 6.54 -11.13
CA GLN A 223 -2.38 5.75 -12.34
C GLN A 223 -1.29 6.01 -13.39
N ALA A 224 -0.90 7.27 -13.60
CA ALA A 224 0.18 7.62 -14.52
C ALA A 224 1.53 6.99 -14.11
N TYR A 225 1.80 6.90 -12.80
CA TYR A 225 2.97 6.16 -12.30
C TYR A 225 2.92 4.68 -12.70
N LEU A 226 1.83 3.96 -12.43
CA LEU A 226 1.71 2.54 -12.79
C LEU A 226 1.81 2.30 -14.31
N VAL A 227 1.21 3.18 -15.10
CA VAL A 227 1.35 3.18 -16.57
C VAL A 227 2.82 3.36 -16.97
N SER A 228 3.53 4.31 -16.35
CA SER A 228 4.94 4.55 -16.63
C SER A 228 5.81 3.33 -16.31
N VAL A 229 5.53 2.61 -15.21
CA VAL A 229 6.23 1.37 -14.85
C VAL A 229 5.96 0.29 -15.90
N ALA A 230 4.72 0.14 -16.36
CA ALA A 230 4.36 -0.82 -17.39
C ALA A 230 5.03 -0.52 -18.74
N ASP A 231 5.12 0.76 -19.14
CA ASP A 231 5.79 1.19 -20.38
C ASP A 231 7.29 0.98 -20.34
N LYS A 232 7.96 1.43 -19.27
CA LYS A 232 9.42 1.27 -19.09
C LYS A 232 9.87 -0.19 -19.20
N ASN A 233 8.99 -1.12 -18.83
CA ASN A 233 9.28 -2.56 -18.75
C ASN A 233 8.54 -3.37 -19.81
N ASP A 234 7.95 -2.73 -20.83
CA ASP A 234 7.30 -3.41 -21.97
C ASP A 234 6.17 -4.39 -21.59
N LEU A 235 5.53 -4.21 -20.42
CA LEU A 235 4.60 -5.19 -19.84
C LEU A 235 3.34 -5.39 -20.69
N ARG A 236 2.93 -4.38 -21.47
CA ARG A 236 1.77 -4.47 -22.36
C ARG A 236 1.91 -5.58 -23.40
N LYS A 237 3.13 -5.88 -23.87
CA LYS A 237 3.39 -6.97 -24.83
C LYS A 237 3.14 -8.36 -24.22
N HIS A 238 3.17 -8.46 -22.89
CA HIS A 238 2.94 -9.68 -22.13
C HIS A 238 1.56 -9.71 -21.46
N THR A 239 0.70 -8.73 -21.77
CA THR A 239 -0.61 -8.60 -21.14
C THR A 239 -1.74 -8.83 -22.14
N ARG A 240 -2.70 -9.69 -21.76
CA ARG A 240 -3.94 -9.89 -22.49
C ARG A 240 -5.04 -9.08 -21.78
N PHE A 241 -5.28 -7.88 -22.30
CA PHE A 241 -6.31 -6.95 -21.81
C PHE A 241 -7.72 -7.35 -22.27
N GLY A 242 -8.74 -6.74 -21.64
CA GLY A 242 -10.16 -7.00 -21.93
C GLY A 242 -10.56 -8.45 -21.72
N THR A 243 -9.79 -9.22 -20.95
CA THR A 243 -9.96 -10.67 -20.80
C THR A 243 -10.15 -11.02 -19.34
N GLU A 244 -11.28 -11.63 -19.02
CA GLU A 244 -11.62 -12.05 -17.66
C GLU A 244 -11.28 -13.54 -17.45
N VAL A 245 -10.64 -13.87 -16.33
CA VAL A 245 -10.43 -15.27 -15.91
C VAL A 245 -11.62 -15.68 -15.03
N GLU A 246 -12.42 -16.63 -15.49
CA GLU A 246 -13.59 -17.13 -14.76
C GLU A 246 -13.27 -18.37 -13.90
N ALA A 247 -12.26 -19.17 -14.29
CA ALA A 247 -11.94 -20.39 -13.56
C ALA A 247 -10.45 -20.81 -13.68
N LEU A 248 -9.95 -21.41 -12.61
CA LEU A 248 -8.61 -22.01 -12.51
C LEU A 248 -8.75 -23.44 -11.99
N TRP A 249 -8.50 -24.44 -12.83
CA TRP A 249 -8.64 -25.85 -12.44
C TRP A 249 -7.32 -26.58 -12.55
N TRP A 250 -6.84 -27.14 -11.44
CA TRP A 250 -5.62 -27.93 -11.43
C TRP A 250 -5.80 -29.23 -12.23
N GLN A 251 -4.82 -29.55 -13.08
CA GLN A 251 -4.80 -30.75 -13.90
C GLN A 251 -3.65 -31.67 -13.50
N GLU A 252 -3.94 -32.67 -12.68
CA GLU A 252 -2.95 -33.58 -12.09
C GLU A 252 -2.06 -34.26 -13.14
N ARG A 253 -2.65 -34.74 -14.24
CA ARG A 253 -1.89 -35.41 -15.33
C ARG A 253 -0.87 -34.49 -16.01
N ARG A 254 -1.18 -33.19 -16.11
CA ARG A 254 -0.29 -32.19 -16.72
C ARG A 254 0.63 -31.51 -15.71
N ARG A 255 0.31 -31.59 -14.41
CA ARG A 255 0.91 -30.80 -13.35
C ARG A 255 0.89 -29.29 -13.68
N GLN A 256 -0.25 -28.83 -14.19
CA GLN A 256 -0.48 -27.47 -14.66
C GLN A 256 -1.89 -27.01 -14.29
N TRP A 257 -2.06 -25.69 -14.17
CA TRP A 257 -3.36 -25.06 -14.09
C TRP A 257 -4.00 -24.92 -15.47
N GLN A 258 -5.26 -25.32 -15.58
CA GLN A 258 -6.15 -25.01 -16.70
C GLN A 258 -6.84 -23.67 -16.40
N ILE A 259 -6.63 -22.69 -17.28
CA ILE A 259 -7.10 -21.32 -17.09
C ILE A 259 -8.22 -21.05 -18.08
N HIS A 260 -9.43 -20.85 -17.58
CA HIS A 260 -10.61 -20.53 -18.39
C HIS A 260 -10.81 -19.02 -18.40
N SER A 261 -10.86 -18.45 -19.59
CA SER A 261 -10.97 -17.01 -19.78
C SER A 261 -12.00 -16.63 -20.82
N VAL A 262 -12.53 -15.42 -20.72
CA VAL A 262 -13.47 -14.82 -21.66
C VAL A 262 -12.83 -13.56 -22.22
N GLY A 263 -12.67 -13.50 -23.54
CA GLY A 263 -12.15 -12.33 -24.24
C GLY A 263 -13.18 -11.20 -24.36
N PRO A 264 -12.76 -10.03 -24.88
CA PRO A 264 -13.62 -8.85 -24.99
C PRO A 264 -14.79 -9.03 -25.98
N ASP A 265 -14.68 -10.00 -26.89
CA ASP A 265 -15.72 -10.41 -27.84
C ASP A 265 -16.66 -11.51 -27.28
N GLY A 266 -16.47 -11.91 -26.02
CA GLY A 266 -17.18 -13.03 -25.40
C GLY A 266 -16.62 -14.42 -25.73
N THR A 267 -15.52 -14.50 -26.50
CA THR A 267 -14.90 -15.79 -26.85
C THR A 267 -14.30 -16.44 -25.61
N ARG A 268 -14.73 -17.68 -25.35
CA ARG A 268 -14.20 -18.52 -24.26
C ARG A 268 -12.95 -19.25 -24.74
N ASP A 269 -11.88 -19.14 -23.97
CA ASP A 269 -10.58 -19.74 -24.25
C ASP A 269 -10.07 -20.52 -23.03
N VAL A 270 -9.30 -21.58 -23.29
CA VAL A 270 -8.69 -22.40 -22.25
C VAL A 270 -7.21 -22.58 -22.52
N SER A 271 -6.39 -22.02 -21.63
CA SER A 271 -4.93 -22.10 -21.69
C SER A 271 -4.36 -22.87 -20.49
N TYR A 272 -3.04 -23.10 -20.50
CA TYR A 272 -2.35 -23.84 -19.44
C TYR A 272 -1.11 -23.09 -18.96
N ALA A 273 -0.82 -23.22 -17.66
CA ALA A 273 0.40 -22.68 -17.03
C ALA A 273 0.89 -23.60 -15.91
N ASN A 274 2.20 -23.58 -15.64
CA ASN A 274 2.79 -24.33 -14.54
C ASN A 274 2.42 -23.72 -13.20
N VAL A 275 2.43 -22.38 -13.13
CA VAL A 275 2.18 -21.58 -11.94
C VAL A 275 1.14 -20.52 -12.26
N VAL A 276 0.27 -20.24 -11.30
CA VAL A 276 -0.66 -19.12 -11.37
C VAL A 276 -0.48 -18.20 -10.16
N ILE A 277 -0.56 -16.90 -10.42
CA ILE A 277 -0.50 -15.85 -9.40
C ILE A 277 -1.79 -15.03 -9.47
N PRO A 278 -2.84 -15.39 -8.72
CA PRO A 278 -4.01 -14.54 -8.57
C PRO A 278 -3.64 -13.21 -7.91
N ALA A 279 -3.73 -12.12 -8.68
CA ALA A 279 -3.40 -10.76 -8.28
C ALA A 279 -4.62 -9.82 -8.42
N ALA A 280 -5.83 -10.35 -8.23
CA ALA A 280 -7.10 -9.66 -8.43
C ALA A 280 -7.49 -8.70 -7.30
N GLY A 281 -6.80 -8.73 -6.16
CA GLY A 281 -7.16 -7.99 -4.94
C GLY A 281 -8.46 -8.50 -4.30
N TYR A 282 -8.80 -7.95 -3.12
CA TYR A 282 -10.04 -8.30 -2.38
C TYR A 282 -11.03 -7.13 -2.24
N LEU A 283 -10.71 -5.93 -2.73
CA LEU A 283 -11.59 -4.75 -2.73
C LEU A 283 -12.04 -4.40 -4.15
N ASN A 284 -12.71 -5.35 -4.81
CA ASN A 284 -13.03 -5.25 -6.24
C ASN A 284 -14.51 -5.51 -6.58
N ARG A 285 -15.33 -5.98 -5.62
CA ARG A 285 -16.78 -6.14 -5.78
C ARG A 285 -17.55 -5.19 -4.87
N PRO A 286 -18.17 -4.13 -5.41
CA PRO A 286 -18.86 -3.13 -4.60
C PRO A 286 -20.01 -3.75 -3.81
N ARG A 287 -20.20 -3.28 -2.59
CA ARG A 287 -21.28 -3.73 -1.71
C ARG A 287 -22.38 -2.68 -1.69
N TRP A 288 -23.50 -3.01 -2.30
CA TRP A 288 -24.72 -2.21 -2.19
C TRP A 288 -25.40 -2.48 -0.84
N PRO A 289 -25.94 -1.46 -0.15
CA PRO A 289 -26.66 -1.68 1.10
C PRO A 289 -28.02 -2.33 0.82
N GLU A 290 -28.46 -3.19 1.74
CA GLU A 290 -29.82 -3.72 1.79
C GLU A 290 -30.76 -2.63 2.32
N LEU A 291 -31.04 -1.64 1.46
CA LEU A 291 -31.87 -0.48 1.78
C LEU A 291 -33.22 -0.58 1.06
N ALA A 292 -34.31 -0.61 1.80
CA ALA A 292 -35.65 -0.76 1.23
C ALA A 292 -35.96 0.37 0.24
N GLY A 293 -36.45 0.02 -0.96
CA GLY A 293 -36.83 0.98 -1.99
C GLY A 293 -35.67 1.67 -2.71
N ARG A 294 -34.42 1.22 -2.53
CA ARG A 294 -33.20 1.80 -3.12
C ARG A 294 -33.33 2.04 -4.63
N GLU A 295 -33.89 1.05 -5.32
CA GLU A 295 -34.17 1.01 -6.76
C GLU A 295 -35.32 1.92 -7.22
N THR A 296 -36.07 2.54 -6.31
CA THR A 296 -37.22 3.39 -6.66
C THR A 296 -36.88 4.87 -6.83
N PHE A 297 -35.66 5.29 -6.43
CA PHE A 297 -35.24 6.68 -6.51
C PHE A 297 -35.25 7.18 -7.97
N SER A 298 -35.87 8.34 -8.20
CA SER A 298 -35.99 8.90 -9.55
C SER A 298 -34.80 9.77 -9.96
N GLY A 299 -33.94 10.14 -9.02
CA GLY A 299 -32.68 10.86 -9.29
C GLY A 299 -31.51 9.92 -9.58
N ILE A 300 -30.29 10.44 -9.46
CA ILE A 300 -29.06 9.70 -9.78
C ILE A 300 -28.67 8.82 -8.58
N SER A 301 -28.47 7.52 -8.79
CA SER A 301 -28.14 6.54 -7.77
C SER A 301 -26.87 5.80 -8.16
N ILE A 302 -25.76 6.03 -7.44
CA ILE A 302 -24.43 5.57 -7.88
C ILE A 302 -23.57 5.03 -6.74
N HIS A 303 -22.88 3.91 -6.96
CA HIS A 303 -21.85 3.44 -6.05
C HIS A 303 -20.51 4.05 -6.44
N SER A 304 -19.73 4.51 -5.45
CA SER A 304 -18.42 5.15 -5.64
C SER A 304 -17.44 4.36 -6.55
N ALA A 305 -17.47 3.04 -6.50
CA ALA A 305 -16.69 2.15 -7.37
C ALA A 305 -17.05 2.22 -8.87
N HIS A 306 -18.25 2.68 -9.22
CA HIS A 306 -18.76 2.79 -10.59
C HIS A 306 -19.00 4.26 -10.96
N TRP A 307 -18.16 5.15 -10.45
CA TRP A 307 -18.33 6.59 -10.63
C TRP A 307 -18.43 6.97 -12.12
N ASP A 308 -19.42 7.79 -12.44
CA ASP A 308 -19.59 8.38 -13.77
C ASP A 308 -18.80 9.69 -13.83
N PRO A 309 -17.74 9.79 -14.66
CA PRO A 309 -16.96 11.02 -14.81
C PRO A 309 -17.77 12.23 -15.28
N GLU A 310 -18.95 12.02 -15.90
CA GLU A 310 -19.83 13.09 -16.37
C GLU A 310 -20.82 13.58 -15.30
N LEU A 311 -20.83 12.95 -14.11
CA LEU A 311 -21.70 13.34 -13.01
C LEU A 311 -21.31 14.72 -12.44
N ASP A 312 -22.07 15.74 -12.82
CA ASP A 312 -22.00 17.07 -12.20
C ASP A 312 -22.81 17.11 -10.89
N LEU A 313 -22.21 17.55 -9.79
CA LEU A 313 -22.87 17.71 -8.50
C LEU A 313 -23.29 19.16 -8.20
N THR A 314 -22.98 20.10 -9.09
CA THR A 314 -23.19 21.53 -8.89
C THR A 314 -24.66 21.85 -8.62
N GLY A 315 -24.93 22.51 -7.49
CA GLY A 315 -26.27 22.93 -7.08
C GLY A 315 -27.23 21.79 -6.73
N LYS A 316 -26.76 20.55 -6.63
CA LYS A 316 -27.60 19.38 -6.31
C LYS A 316 -27.73 19.17 -4.81
N ARG A 317 -28.83 18.53 -4.40
CA ARG A 317 -29.02 17.96 -3.06
C ARG A 317 -28.51 16.52 -3.07
N VAL A 318 -27.46 16.26 -2.32
CA VAL A 318 -26.70 15.01 -2.38
C VAL A 318 -26.76 14.30 -1.03
N ALA A 319 -27.00 12.98 -1.07
CA ALA A 319 -26.76 12.13 0.09
C ALA A 319 -25.56 11.22 -0.15
N ILE A 320 -24.68 11.10 0.84
CA ILE A 320 -23.59 10.13 0.86
C ILE A 320 -23.86 9.11 1.96
N ILE A 321 -23.96 7.84 1.60
CA ILE A 321 -24.19 6.74 2.54
C ILE A 321 -22.86 6.00 2.76
N GLY A 322 -22.36 6.07 3.99
CA GLY A 322 -21.06 5.53 4.39
C GLY A 322 -20.16 6.61 4.99
N ALA A 323 -19.17 6.18 5.78
CA ALA A 323 -18.24 7.08 6.48
C ALA A 323 -16.79 6.57 6.48
N GLY A 324 -16.46 5.64 5.58
CA GLY A 324 -15.08 5.19 5.37
C GLY A 324 -14.25 6.17 4.54
N CYS A 325 -13.01 5.81 4.20
CA CYS A 325 -12.09 6.67 3.45
C CYS A 325 -12.71 7.24 2.16
N THR A 326 -13.47 6.44 1.41
CA THR A 326 -14.13 6.89 0.19
C THR A 326 -15.17 7.99 0.44
N ALA A 327 -15.98 7.87 1.50
CA ALA A 327 -16.96 8.90 1.83
C ALA A 327 -16.27 10.21 2.21
N VAL A 328 -15.22 10.12 3.02
CA VAL A 328 -14.41 11.27 3.45
C VAL A 328 -13.84 12.04 2.26
N GLN A 329 -13.24 11.33 1.31
CA GLN A 329 -12.66 11.94 0.11
C GLN A 329 -13.71 12.59 -0.80
N ILE A 330 -14.86 11.94 -0.99
CA ILE A 330 -15.95 12.51 -1.80
C ILE A 330 -16.56 13.75 -1.13
N VAL A 331 -16.82 13.69 0.18
CA VAL A 331 -17.35 14.83 0.96
C VAL A 331 -16.44 16.04 0.82
N ASP A 332 -15.14 15.87 1.06
CA ASP A 332 -14.15 16.95 0.93
C ASP A 332 -14.14 17.54 -0.49
N ALA A 333 -14.14 16.67 -1.52
CA ALA A 333 -14.07 17.12 -2.91
C ALA A 333 -15.34 17.81 -3.44
N CYS A 334 -16.52 17.51 -2.89
CA CYS A 334 -17.79 18.00 -3.45
C CYS A 334 -18.52 19.06 -2.62
N VAL A 335 -18.14 19.27 -1.34
CA VAL A 335 -18.92 20.10 -0.41
C VAL A 335 -19.15 21.55 -0.90
N ASP A 336 -18.19 22.12 -1.63
CA ASP A 336 -18.27 23.47 -2.18
C ASP A 336 -19.21 23.62 -3.38
N GLN A 337 -19.60 22.50 -4.00
CA GLN A 337 -20.34 22.50 -5.27
C GLN A 337 -21.82 22.22 -5.08
N VAL A 338 -22.17 21.45 -4.05
CA VAL A 338 -23.55 20.98 -3.80
C VAL A 338 -24.40 22.07 -3.13
N ALA A 339 -25.71 22.07 -3.40
CA ALA A 339 -26.65 22.96 -2.71
C ALA A 339 -26.93 22.50 -1.28
N HIS A 340 -26.93 21.18 -1.05
CA HIS A 340 -27.07 20.57 0.27
C HIS A 340 -26.41 19.20 0.29
N LEU A 341 -25.76 18.84 1.40
CA LEU A 341 -25.15 17.53 1.60
C LEU A 341 -25.72 16.87 2.85
N THR A 342 -26.13 15.61 2.74
CA THR A 342 -26.47 14.79 3.90
C THR A 342 -25.56 13.57 3.97
N VAL A 343 -24.78 13.44 5.03
CA VAL A 343 -23.87 12.32 5.25
C VAL A 343 -24.51 11.33 6.23
N PHE A 344 -24.81 10.13 5.76
CA PHE A 344 -25.31 9.03 6.58
C PHE A 344 -24.14 8.18 7.08
N GLN A 345 -23.92 8.25 8.39
CA GLN A 345 -22.85 7.56 9.10
C GLN A 345 -23.45 6.63 10.15
N ARG A 346 -23.48 5.34 9.85
CA ARG A 346 -23.91 4.33 10.83
C ARG A 346 -22.98 4.24 12.05
N GLN A 347 -21.67 4.31 11.81
CA GLN A 347 -20.67 4.32 12.87
C GLN A 347 -19.47 5.16 12.38
N PRO A 348 -19.01 6.16 13.14
CA PRO A 348 -17.86 6.97 12.77
C PRO A 348 -16.55 6.17 12.64
N HIS A 349 -15.58 6.82 12.01
CA HIS A 349 -14.18 6.41 12.02
C HIS A 349 -13.36 7.42 12.82
N TRP A 350 -12.25 6.96 13.40
CA TRP A 350 -11.24 7.87 13.91
C TRP A 350 -10.55 8.58 12.76
N VAL A 351 -10.63 9.91 12.77
CA VAL A 351 -9.98 10.80 11.81
C VAL A 351 -8.83 11.52 12.51
N ALA A 352 -7.62 11.31 12.01
CA ALA A 352 -6.43 12.00 12.47
C ALA A 352 -6.07 13.12 11.48
N PRO A 353 -5.75 14.33 11.97
CA PRO A 353 -5.34 15.42 11.09
C PRO A 353 -3.97 15.13 10.47
N ARG A 354 -3.79 15.47 9.20
CA ARG A 354 -2.44 15.65 8.62
C ARG A 354 -1.84 16.91 9.25
N ARG A 355 -0.56 16.83 9.63
CA ARG A 355 0.14 17.90 10.34
C ARG A 355 1.00 18.78 9.42
N ARG A 356 1.07 18.45 8.14
CA ARG A 356 1.75 19.26 7.12
C ARG A 356 0.88 20.45 6.73
N ALA A 357 1.52 21.59 6.47
CA ALA A 357 0.82 22.82 6.07
C ALA A 357 0.30 22.76 4.62
N SER A 358 0.94 21.95 3.77
CA SER A 358 0.51 21.64 2.41
C SER A 358 0.82 20.18 2.11
N ASP A 359 0.00 19.57 1.25
CA ASP A 359 0.24 18.24 0.68
C ASP A 359 1.13 18.30 -0.58
N ASP A 360 1.49 19.49 -1.08
CA ASP A 360 2.39 19.66 -2.22
C ASP A 360 3.83 19.27 -1.86
N VAL A 361 4.49 18.54 -2.75
CA VAL A 361 5.94 18.31 -2.62
C VAL A 361 6.68 19.56 -3.09
N PRO A 362 7.56 20.16 -2.27
CA PRO A 362 8.31 21.35 -2.66
C PRO A 362 9.11 21.15 -3.94
N ALA A 363 9.17 22.21 -4.76
CA ALA A 363 9.87 22.17 -6.05
C ALA A 363 11.34 21.73 -5.93
N TYR A 364 12.05 22.15 -4.87
CA TYR A 364 13.44 21.72 -4.65
C TYR A 364 13.55 20.21 -4.40
N GLN A 365 12.60 19.62 -3.69
CA GLN A 365 12.60 18.20 -3.37
C GLN A 365 12.35 17.38 -4.63
N ARG A 366 11.41 17.80 -5.49
CA ARG A 366 11.17 17.18 -6.81
C ARG A 366 12.37 17.33 -7.75
N TRP A 367 12.98 18.51 -7.77
CA TRP A 367 14.16 18.79 -8.58
C TRP A 367 15.35 17.91 -8.16
N LEU A 368 15.62 17.80 -6.85
CA LEU A 368 16.67 16.94 -6.31
C LEU A 368 16.32 15.46 -6.49
N GLY A 369 15.07 15.06 -6.26
CA GLY A 369 14.61 13.67 -6.39
C GLY A 369 14.76 13.10 -7.80
N THR A 370 14.73 13.97 -8.82
CA THR A 370 14.90 13.58 -10.23
C THR A 370 16.34 13.68 -10.73
N ARG A 371 17.25 14.30 -9.97
CA ARG A 371 18.58 14.67 -10.47
C ARG A 371 19.74 14.27 -9.55
N LEU A 372 19.60 14.43 -8.23
CA LEU A 372 20.65 14.12 -7.26
C LEU A 372 20.62 12.62 -6.91
N PRO A 373 21.71 11.86 -7.15
CA PRO A 373 21.78 10.45 -6.77
C PRO A 373 21.48 10.24 -5.29
N TYR A 374 20.80 9.13 -4.99
CA TYR A 374 20.39 8.69 -3.64
C TYR A 374 19.38 9.58 -2.90
N TYR A 375 19.11 10.82 -3.37
CA TYR A 375 18.21 11.72 -2.66
C TYR A 375 16.78 11.17 -2.59
N ALA A 376 16.21 10.73 -3.71
CA ALA A 376 14.88 10.13 -3.74
C ALA A 376 14.78 8.86 -2.88
N ASN A 377 15.84 8.04 -2.82
CA ASN A 377 15.93 6.87 -1.97
C ASN A 377 15.82 7.21 -0.48
N TRP A 378 16.55 8.24 -0.03
CA TRP A 378 16.48 8.69 1.36
C TRP A 378 15.15 9.34 1.71
N ILE A 379 14.56 10.14 0.82
CA ILE A 379 13.22 10.70 1.01
C ILE A 379 12.19 9.57 1.14
N ARG A 380 12.23 8.59 0.24
CA ARG A 380 11.41 7.37 0.30
C ARG A 380 11.57 6.65 1.64
N LEU A 381 12.81 6.38 2.04
CA LEU A 381 13.11 5.63 3.24
C LEU A 381 12.67 6.37 4.51
N LYS A 382 12.81 7.70 4.53
CA LYS A 382 12.33 8.56 5.61
C LYS A 382 10.82 8.48 5.77
N SER A 383 10.07 8.55 4.67
CA SER A 383 8.62 8.36 4.69
C SER A 383 8.21 6.94 5.09
N TYR A 384 8.95 5.91 4.64
CA TYR A 384 8.74 4.54 5.10
C TYR A 384 8.92 4.44 6.62
N TRP A 385 10.07 4.90 7.14
CA TRP A 385 10.42 4.78 8.55
C TRP A 385 9.41 5.47 9.47
N GLY A 386 8.89 6.64 9.07
CA GLY A 386 7.84 7.35 9.81
C GLY A 386 6.49 6.64 9.84
N THR A 387 6.26 5.68 8.93
CA THR A 387 4.95 5.00 8.74
C THR A 387 5.04 3.48 8.80
N ALA A 388 6.11 2.92 9.39
CA ALA A 388 6.43 1.50 9.42
C ALA A 388 6.34 0.93 10.86
N ASP A 389 7.33 0.13 11.27
CA ASP A 389 7.34 -0.56 12.58
C ASP A 389 7.49 0.40 13.78
N ASN A 390 7.85 1.65 13.54
CA ASN A 390 7.77 2.70 14.57
C ASN A 390 6.34 2.89 15.11
N ASN A 391 5.31 2.55 14.32
CA ASN A 391 3.91 2.58 14.73
C ASN A 391 3.42 1.26 15.36
N TYR A 392 4.24 0.20 15.37
CA TYR A 392 3.85 -1.10 15.91
C TYR A 392 3.35 -1.05 17.37
N PRO A 393 3.95 -0.26 18.29
CA PRO A 393 3.43 -0.16 19.67
C PRO A 393 1.98 0.32 19.78
N VAL A 394 1.46 1.05 18.77
CA VAL A 394 0.10 1.61 18.77
C VAL A 394 -0.98 0.52 18.68
N ILE A 395 -0.66 -0.64 18.12
CA ILE A 395 -1.60 -1.76 17.97
C ILE A 395 -1.52 -2.77 19.10
N LEU A 396 -0.49 -2.71 19.96
CA LEU A 396 -0.28 -3.67 21.04
C LEU A 396 -1.22 -3.38 22.20
N HIS A 397 -1.86 -4.43 22.71
CA HIS A 397 -2.78 -4.37 23.83
C HIS A 397 -2.05 -4.50 25.17
N ASP A 398 -2.28 -3.53 26.04
CA ASP A 398 -1.91 -3.55 27.46
C ASP A 398 -3.18 -3.78 28.29
N PRO A 399 -3.38 -4.99 28.86
CA PRO A 399 -4.58 -5.32 29.62
C PRO A 399 -4.80 -4.45 30.87
N GLN A 400 -3.72 -3.95 31.50
CA GLN A 400 -3.85 -3.13 32.69
C GLN A 400 -4.34 -1.74 32.33
N TRP A 401 -3.83 -1.18 31.23
CA TRP A 401 -4.29 0.11 30.70
C TRP A 401 -5.74 0.04 30.22
N ALA A 402 -6.07 -0.96 29.40
CA ALA A 402 -7.37 -1.11 28.76
C ALA A 402 -8.53 -1.37 29.74
N ALA A 403 -8.25 -1.76 30.99
CA ALA A 403 -9.27 -1.95 32.02
C ALA A 403 -9.99 -0.64 32.41
N GLU A 404 -9.32 0.50 32.25
CA GLU A 404 -9.81 1.81 32.69
C GLU A 404 -9.91 2.85 31.56
N HIS A 405 -9.49 2.50 30.34
CA HIS A 405 -9.38 3.42 29.21
C HIS A 405 -10.04 2.85 27.95
N LEU A 406 -10.51 3.74 27.06
CA LEU A 406 -10.99 3.35 25.73
C LEU A 406 -9.85 2.89 24.82
N SER A 407 -8.67 3.51 24.95
CA SER A 407 -7.46 3.12 24.23
C SER A 407 -6.88 1.81 24.78
N VAL A 408 -6.23 1.03 23.92
CA VAL A 408 -5.70 -0.30 24.32
C VAL A 408 -4.31 -0.27 24.96
N SER A 409 -3.63 0.88 24.91
CA SER A 409 -2.29 1.07 25.48
C SER A 409 -1.96 2.57 25.55
N PRO A 410 -0.92 2.98 26.30
CA PRO A 410 -0.45 4.37 26.31
C PRO A 410 -0.09 4.90 24.91
N ALA A 411 0.51 4.06 24.05
CA ALA A 411 0.84 4.44 22.67
C ALA A 411 -0.41 4.66 21.83
N ASN A 412 -1.42 3.81 22.00
CA ASN A 412 -2.74 3.98 21.36
C ASN A 412 -3.46 5.25 21.86
N ASP A 413 -3.28 5.60 23.13
CA ASP A 413 -3.89 6.77 23.75
C ASP A 413 -3.39 8.09 23.17
N VAL A 414 -2.11 8.18 22.77
CA VAL A 414 -1.57 9.34 22.06
C VAL A 414 -2.36 9.63 20.78
N LEU A 415 -2.71 8.58 20.03
CA LEU A 415 -3.53 8.72 18.83
C LEU A 415 -4.99 9.06 19.18
N LEU A 416 -5.55 8.44 20.22
CA LEU A 416 -6.91 8.76 20.68
C LEU A 416 -7.04 10.25 21.01
N ARG A 417 -6.13 10.78 21.84
CA ARG A 417 -6.09 12.21 22.20
C ARG A 417 -5.94 13.10 20.99
N MET A 418 -5.05 12.74 20.05
CA MET A 418 -4.88 13.49 18.80
C MET A 418 -6.18 13.61 18.00
N CYS A 419 -6.96 12.53 17.92
CA CYS A 419 -8.24 12.55 17.22
C CYS A 419 -9.30 13.36 17.99
N LEU A 420 -9.39 13.20 19.31
CA LEU A 420 -10.31 13.94 20.17
C LEU A 420 -10.02 15.46 20.14
N ASP A 421 -8.76 15.85 20.26
CA ASP A 421 -8.32 17.24 20.15
C ASP A 421 -8.70 17.84 18.79
N TYR A 422 -8.66 17.03 17.72
CA TYR A 422 -9.07 17.50 16.40
C TYR A 422 -10.59 17.71 16.31
N ILE A 423 -11.38 16.77 16.83
CA ILE A 423 -12.85 16.89 16.92
C ILE A 423 -13.22 18.15 17.72
N ASP A 424 -12.65 18.32 18.90
CA ASP A 424 -12.95 19.44 19.79
C ASP A 424 -12.54 20.79 19.19
N ARG A 425 -11.39 20.84 18.49
CA ARG A 425 -10.92 22.05 17.81
C ARG A 425 -11.86 22.48 16.68
N VAL A 426 -12.41 21.53 15.92
CA VAL A 426 -13.24 21.86 14.75
C VAL A 426 -14.70 22.09 15.14
N PHE A 427 -15.26 21.26 16.01
CA PHE A 427 -16.70 21.25 16.30
C PHE A 427 -17.08 21.83 17.67
N GLY A 428 -16.10 22.08 18.56
CA GLY A 428 -16.32 22.43 19.95
C GLY A 428 -16.66 21.23 20.82
N ALA A 429 -16.00 21.15 21.98
CA ALA A 429 -16.17 20.04 22.91
C ALA A 429 -17.63 19.85 23.34
N GLY A 430 -18.13 18.62 23.20
CA GLY A 430 -19.50 18.26 23.59
C GLY A 430 -20.62 18.82 22.72
N SER A 431 -20.31 19.40 21.55
CA SER A 431 -21.34 19.76 20.57
C SER A 431 -22.08 18.53 20.04
N GLU A 432 -23.25 18.73 19.43
CA GLU A 432 -24.00 17.63 18.81
C GLU A 432 -23.16 16.93 17.73
N LEU A 433 -22.51 17.70 16.87
CA LEU A 433 -21.68 17.16 15.80
C LEU A 433 -20.45 16.42 16.34
N ALA A 434 -19.79 16.95 17.38
CA ALA A 434 -18.69 16.25 18.05
C ALA A 434 -19.12 14.86 18.56
N ARG A 435 -20.31 14.74 19.16
CA ARG A 435 -20.85 13.44 19.58
C ARG A 435 -21.13 12.51 18.40
N LYS A 436 -21.69 13.03 17.30
CA LYS A 436 -22.01 12.25 16.09
C LYS A 436 -20.76 11.66 15.41
N VAL A 437 -19.61 12.33 15.49
CA VAL A 437 -18.37 11.90 14.83
C VAL A 437 -17.38 11.19 15.76
N THR A 438 -17.67 11.06 17.06
CA THR A 438 -16.78 10.39 18.02
C THR A 438 -17.07 8.87 18.05
N PRO A 439 -16.10 8.01 17.68
CA PRO A 439 -16.25 6.56 17.82
C PRO A 439 -16.26 6.05 19.27
N ASP A 440 -16.85 4.87 19.44
CA ASP A 440 -17.03 4.14 20.70
C ASP A 440 -16.09 2.93 20.83
N PHE A 441 -15.03 2.88 20.03
CA PHE A 441 -14.03 1.82 20.01
C PHE A 441 -12.62 2.41 19.99
N ALA A 442 -11.60 1.65 20.39
CA ALA A 442 -10.21 2.12 20.38
C ALA A 442 -9.70 2.48 18.97
N PRO A 443 -8.83 3.50 18.80
CA PRO A 443 -8.11 3.75 17.55
C PRO A 443 -7.44 2.48 17.00
N TYR A 444 -7.39 2.34 15.67
CA TYR A 444 -7.01 1.13 14.93
C TYR A 444 -7.97 -0.07 14.96
N GLY A 445 -9.07 -0.01 15.73
CA GLY A 445 -10.18 -0.97 15.56
C GLY A 445 -10.77 -0.96 14.13
N LYS A 446 -10.61 0.18 13.44
CA LYS A 446 -10.75 0.34 11.99
C LYS A 446 -9.54 1.10 11.45
N ARG A 447 -9.36 1.09 10.11
CA ARG A 447 -8.34 1.91 9.44
C ARG A 447 -8.51 3.37 9.85
N ILE A 448 -7.41 4.00 10.29
CA ILE A 448 -7.39 5.42 10.63
C ILE A 448 -7.52 6.23 9.35
N ILE A 449 -8.41 7.21 9.35
CA ILE A 449 -8.55 8.15 8.24
C ILE A 449 -7.59 9.32 8.47
N ARG A 450 -6.85 9.70 7.43
CA ARG A 450 -5.97 10.88 7.44
C ARG A 450 -6.65 12.02 6.70
N ASP A 451 -7.03 13.06 7.43
CA ASP A 451 -7.72 14.22 6.88
C ASP A 451 -6.73 15.38 6.66
N PRO A 452 -6.55 15.89 5.42
CA PRO A 452 -5.75 17.08 5.16
C PRO A 452 -6.32 18.36 5.79
N GLY A 453 -7.54 18.31 6.33
CA GLY A 453 -8.23 19.42 6.98
C GLY A 453 -9.58 19.74 6.34
N GLY A 454 -9.89 19.13 5.20
CA GLY A 454 -11.06 19.43 4.40
C GLY A 454 -12.31 18.69 4.86
N TYR A 455 -12.21 17.44 5.34
CA TYR A 455 -13.39 16.65 5.69
C TYR A 455 -14.13 17.18 6.92
N TYR A 456 -13.46 17.34 8.06
CA TYR A 456 -14.15 17.88 9.25
C TYR A 456 -14.59 19.34 9.05
N ALA A 457 -13.84 20.14 8.29
CA ALA A 457 -14.28 21.47 7.89
C ALA A 457 -15.55 21.42 7.02
N ALA A 458 -15.66 20.44 6.12
CA ALA A 458 -16.85 20.22 5.30
C ALA A 458 -18.07 19.88 6.16
N LEU A 459 -17.93 19.00 7.15
CA LEU A 459 -19.03 18.62 8.05
C LEU A 459 -19.54 19.79 8.91
N ALA A 460 -18.71 20.81 9.15
CA ALA A 460 -19.08 21.96 9.96
C ALA A 460 -19.86 23.05 9.20
N ARG A 461 -20.08 22.88 7.89
CA ARG A 461 -20.76 23.90 7.06
C ARG A 461 -22.27 23.88 7.27
N GLU A 462 -22.89 25.05 7.10
CA GLU A 462 -24.32 25.24 7.36
C GLU A 462 -25.24 24.41 6.44
N HIS A 463 -24.81 24.06 5.24
CA HIS A 463 -25.59 23.27 4.27
C HIS A 463 -25.25 21.76 4.32
N VAL A 464 -24.63 21.30 5.40
CA VAL A 464 -24.22 19.91 5.58
C VAL A 464 -24.87 19.32 6.84
N ASP A 465 -25.70 18.29 6.63
CA ASP A 465 -26.30 17.49 7.70
C ASP A 465 -25.50 16.20 7.92
N VAL A 466 -25.26 15.85 9.18
CA VAL A 466 -24.71 14.54 9.57
C VAL A 466 -25.77 13.72 10.30
N GLU A 467 -26.12 12.59 9.69
CA GLU A 467 -27.04 11.60 10.24
C GLU A 467 -26.24 10.45 10.86
N ALA A 468 -26.23 10.39 12.20
CA ALA A 468 -25.61 9.28 12.94
C ALA A 468 -26.54 8.05 12.99
N SER A 469 -27.08 7.64 11.84
CA SER A 469 -27.99 6.51 11.69
C SER A 469 -27.95 5.94 10.27
N GLU A 470 -28.52 4.74 10.10
CA GLU A 470 -28.84 4.22 8.77
C GLU A 470 -30.13 4.87 8.24
N PRO A 471 -30.24 5.10 6.92
CA PRO A 471 -31.53 5.42 6.29
C PRO A 471 -32.58 4.32 6.56
N ALA A 472 -33.84 4.69 6.78
CA ALA A 472 -34.91 3.72 6.96
C ALA A 472 -35.36 3.11 5.62
N ARG A 473 -35.52 3.96 4.59
CA ARG A 473 -35.85 3.55 3.22
C ARG A 473 -35.55 4.67 2.22
N VAL A 474 -35.55 4.31 0.95
CA VAL A 474 -35.55 5.22 -0.19
C VAL A 474 -36.95 5.22 -0.82
N ASN A 475 -37.35 6.36 -1.37
CA ASN A 475 -38.56 6.49 -2.20
C ASN A 475 -38.20 7.25 -3.49
N GLN A 476 -39.20 7.56 -4.31
CA GLN A 476 -38.98 8.26 -5.59
C GLN A 476 -38.28 9.62 -5.46
N ALA A 477 -38.54 10.36 -4.37
CA ALA A 477 -38.05 11.73 -4.18
C ALA A 477 -36.75 11.82 -3.36
N GLY A 478 -36.38 10.77 -2.61
CA GLY A 478 -35.16 10.78 -1.80
C GLY A 478 -35.14 9.73 -0.69
N ILE A 479 -34.67 10.13 0.50
CA ILE A 479 -34.45 9.25 1.65
C ILE A 479 -35.44 9.56 2.78
N VAL A 480 -35.95 8.52 3.41
CA VAL A 480 -36.61 8.60 4.72
C VAL A 480 -35.61 8.16 5.79
N THR A 481 -35.35 9.04 6.75
CA THR A 481 -34.45 8.81 7.88
C THR A 481 -35.07 7.86 8.91
N ALA A 482 -34.26 7.37 9.86
CA ALA A 482 -34.72 6.45 10.91
C ALA A 482 -35.84 7.03 11.79
N ASP A 483 -35.87 8.35 12.00
CA ASP A 483 -36.89 9.07 12.76
C ASP A 483 -38.13 9.45 11.92
N GLY A 484 -38.15 9.09 10.63
CA GLY A 484 -39.29 9.27 9.73
C GLY A 484 -39.32 10.60 8.97
N ARG A 485 -38.31 11.46 9.11
CA ARG A 485 -38.16 12.66 8.29
C ARG A 485 -37.84 12.29 6.84
N HIS A 486 -38.42 13.04 5.90
CA HIS A 486 -38.15 12.90 4.47
C HIS A 486 -37.10 13.93 4.04
N ILE A 487 -36.12 13.49 3.28
CA ILE A 487 -35.06 14.32 2.69
C ILE A 487 -35.17 14.18 1.16
N ASP A 488 -35.53 15.27 0.50
CA ASP A 488 -35.55 15.32 -0.96
C ASP A 488 -34.13 15.42 -1.52
N LEU A 489 -33.83 14.60 -2.53
CA LEU A 489 -32.48 14.44 -3.07
C LEU A 489 -32.51 14.44 -4.59
N ASP A 490 -31.41 14.87 -5.18
CA ASP A 490 -31.16 14.76 -6.62
C ASP A 490 -30.16 13.63 -6.91
N VAL A 491 -29.27 13.32 -5.94
CA VAL A 491 -28.23 12.29 -6.05
C VAL A 491 -28.09 11.50 -4.74
N ILE A 492 -27.96 10.18 -4.84
CA ILE A 492 -27.56 9.29 -3.75
C ILE A 492 -26.25 8.59 -4.15
N ILE A 493 -25.21 8.79 -3.34
CA ILE A 493 -23.89 8.18 -3.50
C ILE A 493 -23.69 7.10 -2.44
N TYR A 494 -23.42 5.88 -2.86
CA TYR A 494 -23.09 4.76 -1.99
C TYR A 494 -21.57 4.65 -1.85
N ALA A 495 -21.06 5.05 -0.69
CA ALA A 495 -19.69 4.85 -0.24
C ALA A 495 -19.63 3.68 0.77
N THR A 496 -20.34 2.61 0.45
CA THR A 496 -20.65 1.46 1.33
C THR A 496 -19.62 0.32 1.25
N GLY A 497 -18.49 0.57 0.59
CA GLY A 497 -17.35 -0.34 0.53
C GLY A 497 -17.55 -1.54 -0.40
N TYR A 498 -16.89 -2.63 -0.07
CA TYR A 498 -16.79 -3.83 -0.91
C TYR A 498 -17.16 -5.07 -0.10
N TYR A 499 -17.50 -6.16 -0.80
CA TYR A 499 -17.51 -7.48 -0.18
C TYR A 499 -16.07 -7.91 0.11
N LEU A 500 -15.85 -8.52 1.28
CA LEU A 500 -14.57 -9.13 1.62
C LEU A 500 -14.64 -10.62 1.32
N ASP A 501 -14.50 -10.96 0.04
CA ASP A 501 -14.57 -12.33 -0.42
C ASP A 501 -13.44 -12.64 -1.40
N PHE A 502 -12.31 -13.02 -0.80
CA PHE A 502 -11.08 -13.38 -1.48
C PHE A 502 -11.34 -14.31 -2.67
N LEU A 503 -11.02 -13.84 -3.88
CA LEU A 503 -11.12 -14.58 -5.14
C LEU A 503 -12.49 -15.24 -5.43
N SER A 504 -13.58 -14.75 -4.81
CA SER A 504 -14.92 -15.33 -4.98
C SER A 504 -15.48 -15.28 -6.40
N THR A 505 -14.93 -14.41 -7.24
CA THR A 505 -15.33 -14.23 -8.64
C THR A 505 -14.66 -15.24 -9.57
N VAL A 506 -13.77 -16.10 -9.07
CA VAL A 506 -13.05 -17.11 -9.87
C VAL A 506 -13.34 -18.50 -9.30
N ASP A 507 -13.81 -19.44 -10.13
CA ASP A 507 -13.98 -20.85 -9.73
C ASP A 507 -12.61 -21.54 -9.68
N ILE A 508 -12.00 -21.57 -8.49
CA ILE A 508 -10.68 -22.16 -8.25
C ILE A 508 -10.81 -23.56 -7.68
N ARG A 509 -10.28 -24.55 -8.40
CA ARG A 509 -10.30 -25.97 -8.02
C ARG A 509 -8.89 -26.54 -8.02
N GLY A 510 -8.44 -26.98 -6.84
CA GLY A 510 -7.18 -27.67 -6.63
C GLY A 510 -7.25 -29.17 -6.94
N ARG A 511 -6.39 -29.95 -6.28
CA ARG A 511 -6.35 -31.41 -6.41
C ARG A 511 -7.71 -32.04 -6.07
N ASP A 512 -8.04 -33.10 -6.79
CA ASP A 512 -9.28 -33.87 -6.62
C ASP A 512 -10.57 -33.04 -6.67
N GLY A 513 -10.52 -31.86 -7.30
CA GLY A 513 -11.66 -30.95 -7.44
C GLY A 513 -11.97 -30.12 -6.19
N LYS A 514 -11.07 -30.10 -5.18
CA LYS A 514 -11.21 -29.28 -3.96
C LYS A 514 -11.38 -27.81 -4.32
N LYS A 515 -12.46 -27.17 -3.87
CA LYS A 515 -12.71 -25.74 -4.14
C LYS A 515 -12.06 -24.85 -3.09
N LEU A 516 -11.48 -23.74 -3.53
CA LEU A 516 -10.85 -22.77 -2.61
C LEU A 516 -11.88 -22.12 -1.67
N THR A 517 -13.07 -21.83 -2.20
CA THR A 517 -14.19 -21.29 -1.42
C THR A 517 -14.59 -22.21 -0.27
N ASP A 518 -14.54 -23.52 -0.49
CA ASP A 518 -14.93 -24.52 0.51
C ASP A 518 -13.84 -24.68 1.58
N GLU A 519 -12.55 -24.59 1.19
CA GLU A 519 -11.42 -24.58 2.13
C GLU A 519 -11.42 -23.35 3.04
N TRP A 520 -11.81 -22.20 2.51
CA TRP A 520 -11.81 -20.94 3.27
C TRP A 520 -13.06 -20.73 4.11
N GLY A 521 -14.25 -21.08 3.59
CA GLY A 521 -15.52 -20.84 4.26
C GLY A 521 -15.62 -19.43 4.84
N ASP A 522 -16.02 -19.32 6.11
CA ASP A 522 -16.16 -18.06 6.83
C ASP A 522 -14.87 -17.58 7.53
N ALA A 523 -13.76 -18.31 7.40
CA ALA A 523 -12.49 -18.03 8.08
C ALA A 523 -11.29 -18.19 7.11
N PRO A 524 -11.24 -17.39 6.03
CA PRO A 524 -10.19 -17.48 5.02
C PRO A 524 -8.80 -17.26 5.64
N ARG A 525 -7.83 -18.07 5.21
CA ARG A 525 -6.48 -18.14 5.78
C ARG A 525 -5.48 -18.61 4.71
N ALA A 526 -4.24 -18.15 4.78
CA ALA A 526 -3.19 -18.57 3.87
C ALA A 526 -1.85 -18.71 4.59
N TYR A 527 -0.99 -19.56 4.04
CA TYR A 527 0.43 -19.62 4.38
C TYR A 527 1.21 -18.58 3.55
N ARG A 528 2.49 -18.37 3.91
CA ARG A 528 3.44 -17.51 3.21
C ARG A 528 3.35 -17.65 1.68
N GLY A 529 3.49 -16.54 0.96
CA GLY A 529 3.28 -16.50 -0.49
C GLY A 529 1.83 -16.71 -0.94
N GLY A 530 0.87 -16.70 0.00
CA GLY A 530 -0.55 -16.96 -0.30
C GLY A 530 -0.84 -18.41 -0.64
N MET A 531 -0.02 -19.37 -0.18
CA MET A 531 -0.22 -20.79 -0.44
C MET A 531 -1.36 -21.38 0.42
N VAL A 532 -2.05 -22.39 -0.14
CA VAL A 532 -3.13 -23.13 0.53
C VAL A 532 -2.98 -24.63 0.22
N PRO A 533 -3.08 -25.53 1.22
CA PRO A 533 -3.05 -26.98 0.99
C PRO A 533 -4.16 -27.45 0.03
N GLY A 534 -3.79 -28.26 -0.95
CA GLY A 534 -4.63 -28.74 -2.05
C GLY A 534 -4.48 -27.94 -3.34
N PHE A 535 -3.76 -26.81 -3.35
CA PHE A 535 -3.66 -25.89 -4.48
C PHE A 535 -2.21 -25.70 -4.93
N PRO A 536 -1.58 -26.72 -5.54
CA PRO A 536 -0.17 -26.69 -5.92
C PRO A 536 0.12 -25.57 -6.92
N ASN A 537 1.34 -25.02 -6.86
CA ASN A 537 1.82 -23.98 -7.78
C ASN A 537 0.94 -22.71 -7.87
N MET A 538 0.11 -22.45 -6.85
CA MET A 538 -0.70 -21.25 -6.76
C MET A 538 -0.17 -20.35 -5.65
N PHE A 539 0.06 -19.08 -5.98
CA PHE A 539 0.53 -18.06 -5.04
C PHE A 539 -0.42 -16.86 -5.08
N ILE A 540 -1.18 -16.64 -4.02
CA ILE A 540 -2.24 -15.64 -4.00
C ILE A 540 -1.70 -14.31 -3.46
N SER A 541 -1.71 -13.27 -4.29
CA SER A 541 -1.46 -11.92 -3.82
C SER A 541 -2.67 -11.39 -3.05
N SER A 542 -2.43 -10.55 -2.04
CA SER A 542 -3.49 -10.05 -1.14
C SER A 542 -4.30 -11.18 -0.50
N ALA A 543 -3.64 -12.31 -0.23
CA ALA A 543 -4.26 -13.41 0.50
C ALA A 543 -4.66 -12.98 1.93
N PRO A 544 -5.53 -13.73 2.60
CA PRO A 544 -5.71 -13.60 4.03
C PRO A 544 -4.38 -13.74 4.77
N ASN A 545 -4.25 -13.14 5.94
CA ASN A 545 -3.00 -13.14 6.73
C ASN A 545 -1.81 -12.45 6.03
N TYR A 546 -2.05 -11.49 5.13
CA TYR A 546 -0.97 -10.93 4.30
C TYR A 546 -0.97 -9.40 4.19
N SER A 547 -1.81 -8.68 4.96
CA SER A 547 -1.87 -7.20 4.93
C SER A 547 -1.47 -6.60 6.28
N PRO A 548 -0.21 -6.15 6.45
CA PRO A 548 0.22 -5.42 7.65
C PRO A 548 -0.72 -4.26 7.97
N GLY A 549 -1.11 -4.15 9.25
CA GLY A 549 -2.19 -3.23 9.66
C GLY A 549 -1.73 -1.98 10.41
N HIS A 550 -0.51 -1.97 10.97
CA HIS A 550 0.03 -0.85 11.76
C HIS A 550 0.82 0.17 10.94
N GLY A 551 1.19 -0.17 9.71
CA GLY A 551 2.06 0.64 8.87
C GLY A 551 2.35 -0.06 7.54
N ALA A 552 3.23 0.55 6.75
CA ALA A 552 3.52 0.18 5.37
C ALA A 552 2.32 0.30 4.41
N GLY A 553 2.63 0.25 3.11
CA GLY A 553 1.68 0.24 2.02
C GLY A 553 1.54 -1.16 1.43
N HIS A 554 0.48 -1.36 0.64
CA HIS A 554 0.26 -2.61 -0.08
C HIS A 554 1.46 -3.03 -0.97
N ASN A 555 2.21 -2.05 -1.49
CA ASN A 555 3.43 -2.26 -2.27
C ASN A 555 4.49 -3.09 -1.52
N PHE A 556 4.72 -2.84 -0.24
CA PHE A 556 5.69 -3.60 0.56
C PHE A 556 5.27 -5.07 0.68
N GLY A 557 4.00 -5.31 1.04
CA GLY A 557 3.48 -6.67 1.14
C GLY A 557 3.60 -7.45 -0.17
N VAL A 558 3.35 -6.78 -1.29
CA VAL A 558 3.51 -7.35 -2.63
C VAL A 558 4.97 -7.69 -2.94
N GLU A 559 5.93 -6.79 -2.66
CA GLU A 559 7.35 -7.05 -2.94
C GLU A 559 7.89 -8.22 -2.11
N VAL A 560 7.54 -8.28 -0.82
CA VAL A 560 7.89 -9.41 0.06
C VAL A 560 7.28 -10.72 -0.45
N MET A 561 6.01 -10.69 -0.88
CA MET A 561 5.34 -11.85 -1.45
C MET A 561 6.04 -12.36 -2.69
N VAL A 562 6.27 -11.46 -3.66
CA VAL A 562 6.86 -11.81 -4.95
C VAL A 562 8.27 -12.36 -4.76
N HIS A 563 9.07 -11.78 -3.86
CA HIS A 563 10.36 -12.34 -3.49
C HIS A 563 10.24 -13.80 -3.03
N TYR A 564 9.32 -14.08 -2.10
CA TYR A 564 9.09 -15.45 -1.61
C TYR A 564 8.65 -16.41 -2.73
N VAL A 565 7.81 -15.96 -3.67
CA VAL A 565 7.43 -16.74 -4.86
C VAL A 565 8.68 -17.07 -5.69
N MET A 566 9.54 -16.10 -5.97
CA MET A 566 10.76 -16.32 -6.75
C MET A 566 11.75 -17.29 -6.08
N GLU A 567 11.78 -17.31 -4.75
CA GLU A 567 12.55 -18.29 -3.98
C GLU A 567 11.92 -19.68 -4.04
N CYS A 568 10.59 -19.80 -3.96
CA CYS A 568 9.89 -21.08 -4.15
C CYS A 568 10.14 -21.65 -5.56
N LEU A 569 10.08 -20.82 -6.60
CA LEU A 569 10.39 -21.23 -7.97
C LEU A 569 11.86 -21.66 -8.12
N GLN A 570 12.78 -21.00 -7.42
CA GLN A 570 14.18 -21.41 -7.38
C GLN A 570 14.35 -22.77 -6.70
N LEU A 571 13.67 -22.99 -5.58
CA LEU A 571 13.68 -24.24 -4.86
C LEU A 571 13.16 -25.38 -5.75
N MET A 572 12.07 -25.15 -6.50
CA MET A 572 11.59 -26.10 -7.50
C MET A 572 12.66 -26.44 -8.53
N ALA A 573 13.36 -25.45 -9.08
CA ALA A 573 14.44 -25.67 -10.04
C ALA A 573 15.58 -26.49 -9.44
N LEU A 574 16.01 -26.17 -8.21
CA LEU A 574 17.08 -26.85 -7.49
C LEU A 574 16.74 -28.32 -7.18
N ARG A 575 15.48 -28.61 -6.88
CA ARG A 575 14.98 -29.95 -6.56
C ARG A 575 14.46 -30.71 -7.78
N ARG A 576 14.50 -30.09 -8.96
CA ARG A 576 13.88 -30.61 -10.20
C ARG A 576 12.41 -30.97 -10.00
N ALA A 577 11.73 -30.22 -9.14
CA ALA A 577 10.32 -30.39 -8.85
C ALA A 577 9.48 -29.64 -9.89
N THR A 578 8.29 -30.18 -10.13
CA THR A 578 7.27 -29.64 -11.02
C THR A 578 6.08 -29.08 -10.25
N THR A 579 5.90 -29.52 -8.99
CA THR A 579 4.91 -28.94 -8.08
C THR A 579 5.56 -28.51 -6.77
N VAL A 580 5.12 -27.38 -6.24
CA VAL A 580 5.34 -26.93 -4.86
C VAL A 580 3.99 -26.67 -4.20
N GLU A 581 3.86 -27.08 -2.95
CA GLU A 581 2.62 -26.97 -2.17
C GLU A 581 2.96 -26.91 -0.68
N VAL A 582 2.23 -26.13 0.10
CA VAL A 582 2.42 -26.11 1.57
C VAL A 582 1.78 -27.35 2.19
N THR A 583 2.47 -27.96 3.15
CA THR A 583 1.93 -29.07 3.96
C THR A 583 0.78 -28.60 4.84
N GLN A 584 -0.17 -29.49 5.14
CA GLN A 584 -1.28 -29.18 6.06
C GLN A 584 -0.77 -28.72 7.44
N ARG A 585 0.27 -29.39 7.95
CA ARG A 585 0.89 -29.09 9.25
C ARG A 585 1.43 -27.66 9.31
N ALA A 586 2.28 -27.27 8.36
CA ALA A 586 2.89 -25.93 8.36
C ALA A 586 1.85 -24.82 8.17
N TYR A 587 0.83 -25.07 7.35
CA TYR A 587 -0.30 -24.15 7.18
C TYR A 587 -1.08 -23.95 8.49
N GLU A 588 -1.38 -25.02 9.22
CA GLU A 588 -2.09 -24.94 10.51
C GLU A 588 -1.25 -24.26 11.60
N GLU A 589 0.03 -24.62 11.72
CA GLU A 589 0.97 -24.01 12.68
C GLU A 589 1.13 -22.50 12.41
N TYR A 590 1.36 -22.11 11.16
CA TYR A 590 1.49 -20.70 10.79
C TYR A 590 0.23 -19.88 11.11
N VAL A 591 -0.95 -20.44 10.82
CA VAL A 591 -2.23 -19.79 11.14
C VAL A 591 -2.42 -19.67 12.65
N ALA A 592 -2.07 -20.70 13.42
CA ALA A 592 -2.15 -20.67 14.87
C ALA A 592 -1.22 -19.60 15.48
N ASP A 593 0.00 -19.45 14.96
CA ASP A 593 0.95 -18.43 15.39
C ASP A 593 0.44 -17.01 15.11
N ILE A 594 -0.15 -16.79 13.92
CA ILE A 594 -0.81 -15.52 13.58
C ILE A 594 -1.94 -15.23 14.57
N ASP A 595 -2.81 -16.21 14.83
CA ASP A 595 -3.97 -16.00 15.70
C ASP A 595 -3.55 -15.74 17.17
N ALA A 596 -2.49 -16.42 17.64
CA ALA A 596 -1.91 -16.19 18.95
C ALA A 596 -1.34 -14.77 19.09
N LEU A 597 -0.60 -14.29 18.08
CA LEU A 597 -0.07 -12.92 18.09
C LEU A 597 -1.19 -11.88 17.94
N MET A 598 -2.18 -12.15 17.07
CA MET A 598 -3.34 -11.30 16.83
C MET A 598 -4.15 -11.04 18.11
N ALA A 599 -4.25 -12.02 19.01
CA ALA A 599 -4.92 -11.88 20.30
C ALA A 599 -4.31 -10.78 21.19
N GLY A 600 -3.02 -10.45 21.00
CA GLY A 600 -2.32 -9.36 21.68
C GLY A 600 -2.52 -7.98 21.04
N THR A 601 -3.39 -7.85 20.03
CA THR A 601 -3.54 -6.62 19.25
C THR A 601 -4.94 -5.99 19.36
N VAL A 602 -5.02 -4.69 19.07
CA VAL A 602 -6.27 -3.90 19.08
C VAL A 602 -7.41 -4.49 18.25
N TRP A 603 -7.11 -5.27 17.20
CA TRP A 603 -8.12 -5.86 16.32
C TRP A 603 -8.98 -6.94 16.99
N CYS A 604 -8.45 -7.57 18.05
CA CYS A 604 -9.21 -8.52 18.89
C CYS A 604 -9.89 -7.84 20.08
N HIS A 605 -9.53 -6.59 20.41
CA HIS A 605 -10.04 -5.85 21.58
C HIS A 605 -10.96 -4.68 21.20
N THR A 606 -11.55 -4.73 20.00
CA THR A 606 -12.52 -3.74 19.51
C THR A 606 -13.78 -4.43 18.93
N PRO A 607 -14.56 -5.11 19.78
CA PRO A 607 -15.72 -5.89 19.32
C PRO A 607 -16.85 -5.02 18.75
N SER A 608 -16.98 -3.76 19.21
CA SER A 608 -17.95 -2.80 18.67
C SER A 608 -17.55 -2.21 17.30
N ALA A 609 -16.29 -2.36 16.87
CA ALA A 609 -15.85 -1.82 15.60
C ALA A 609 -16.41 -2.63 14.41
N HIS A 610 -17.27 -1.99 13.60
CA HIS A 610 -17.70 -2.54 12.31
C HIS A 610 -16.59 -2.37 11.26
N THR A 611 -15.75 -3.39 11.11
CA THR A 611 -14.54 -3.35 10.28
C THR A 611 -14.55 -4.42 9.20
N TYR A 612 -13.92 -4.14 8.06
CA TYR A 612 -13.64 -5.14 7.02
C TYR A 612 -12.45 -6.04 7.41
N TYR A 613 -11.81 -5.82 8.55
CA TYR A 613 -10.72 -6.68 9.01
C TYR A 613 -11.19 -8.06 9.47
N ARG A 614 -12.47 -8.17 9.83
CA ARG A 614 -13.07 -9.35 10.45
C ARG A 614 -13.99 -10.05 9.46
N SER A 615 -13.85 -11.37 9.33
CA SER A 615 -14.73 -12.18 8.51
C SER A 615 -16.09 -12.41 9.19
N GLY A 616 -17.05 -12.99 8.46
CA GLY A 616 -18.35 -13.38 9.01
C GLY A 616 -18.24 -14.35 10.19
N GLY A 617 -17.21 -15.20 10.21
CA GLY A 617 -16.90 -16.11 11.31
C GLY A 617 -16.22 -15.47 12.52
N GLY A 618 -15.96 -14.16 12.51
CA GLY A 618 -15.40 -13.42 13.64
C GLY A 618 -13.87 -13.38 13.71
N ARG A 619 -13.16 -14.14 12.87
CA ARG A 619 -11.69 -14.13 12.79
C ARG A 619 -11.19 -12.87 12.08
N ILE A 620 -10.04 -12.35 12.50
CA ILE A 620 -9.33 -11.28 11.78
C ILE A 620 -8.60 -11.90 10.59
N VAL A 621 -8.93 -11.45 9.37
CA VAL A 621 -8.47 -12.10 8.13
C VAL A 621 -7.67 -11.20 7.22
N THR A 622 -7.80 -9.87 7.33
CA THR A 622 -6.97 -8.94 6.53
C THR A 622 -5.75 -8.47 7.31
N ALA A 623 -5.95 -7.93 8.52
CA ALA A 623 -4.87 -7.36 9.31
C ALA A 623 -3.85 -8.45 9.65
N PHE A 624 -2.58 -8.11 9.58
CA PHE A 624 -1.47 -9.02 9.85
C PHE A 624 -0.66 -8.50 11.04
N PRO A 625 -0.40 -9.34 12.06
CA PRO A 625 0.03 -8.86 13.37
C PRO A 625 1.55 -8.78 13.55
N TYR A 626 2.35 -9.24 12.59
CA TYR A 626 3.82 -9.18 12.71
C TYR A 626 4.34 -7.79 12.36
N ARG A 627 5.48 -7.43 12.94
CA ARG A 627 6.32 -6.34 12.44
C ARG A 627 6.71 -6.58 10.99
N LEU A 628 6.88 -5.50 10.24
CA LEU A 628 7.29 -5.52 8.84
C LEU A 628 8.67 -6.17 8.68
N VAL A 629 9.60 -5.95 9.61
CA VAL A 629 10.92 -6.61 9.60
C VAL A 629 10.84 -8.12 9.82
N ASP A 630 9.96 -8.59 10.70
CA ASP A 630 9.75 -10.01 10.91
C ASP A 630 9.09 -10.64 9.68
N PHE A 631 8.10 -9.95 9.09
CA PHE A 631 7.46 -10.38 7.86
C PHE A 631 8.45 -10.50 6.70
N TRP A 632 9.28 -9.48 6.48
CA TRP A 632 10.32 -9.50 5.44
C TRP A 632 11.32 -10.64 5.68
N ARG A 633 11.82 -10.79 6.91
CA ARG A 633 12.81 -11.82 7.29
C ARG A 633 12.25 -13.23 7.05
N ASP A 634 11.03 -13.48 7.49
CA ASP A 634 10.40 -14.81 7.44
C ASP A 634 10.01 -15.21 6.00
N HIS A 635 10.03 -14.26 5.07
CA HIS A 635 9.78 -14.48 3.63
C HIS A 635 11.05 -14.48 2.78
N ARG A 636 12.24 -14.42 3.40
CA ARG A 636 13.51 -14.40 2.65
C ARG A 636 13.80 -15.70 1.91
N ALA A 637 13.37 -16.85 2.43
CA ALA A 637 13.47 -18.15 1.78
C ALA A 637 12.37 -19.11 2.27
N PRO A 638 11.90 -20.05 1.43
CA PRO A 638 11.02 -21.13 1.88
C PRO A 638 11.72 -22.10 2.82
N SER A 639 11.00 -22.61 3.82
CA SER A 639 11.44 -23.80 4.57
C SER A 639 11.04 -25.05 3.79
N GLU A 640 12.01 -25.90 3.45
CA GLU A 640 11.72 -27.14 2.72
C GLU A 640 10.85 -28.12 3.51
N GLU A 641 10.88 -28.09 4.84
CA GLU A 641 10.06 -28.98 5.69
C GLU A 641 8.57 -28.58 5.71
N ASP A 642 8.28 -27.34 5.30
CA ASP A 642 6.93 -26.82 5.20
C ASP A 642 6.29 -27.14 3.84
N LEU A 643 7.10 -27.57 2.86
CA LEU A 643 6.70 -27.70 1.46
C LEU A 643 6.79 -29.13 0.95
N GLU A 644 5.77 -29.54 0.19
CA GLU A 644 5.80 -30.75 -0.64
C GLU A 644 6.29 -30.41 -2.05
N LEU A 645 7.42 -30.99 -2.45
CA LEU A 645 8.03 -30.84 -3.77
C LEU A 645 7.95 -32.17 -4.54
N ARG A 646 7.31 -32.19 -5.73
CA ARG A 646 7.07 -33.42 -6.52
C ARG A 646 7.43 -33.33 -8.00
#